data_AF-A0AAD7X8M3-F1
#
_entry.id   AF-A0AAD7X8M3-F1
#
_cell.length_a   1.000
_cell.length_b   1.000
_cell.length_c   1.000
_cell.angle_alpha   90.00
_cell.angle_beta   90.00
_cell.angle_gamma   90.00
#
_symmetry.space_group_name_H-M   'P 1'
#
loop_
_entity.id
_entity.type
_entity.pdbx_description
1 polymer ?
#
loop_
_entity_poly.entity_id
_entity_poly.type
_entity_poly.pdbx_seq_one_letter_code
_entity_poly.pdbx_strand_id
1 'polypeptide(L)'
;MELRLMMEVKQGSSSGRTIEVDGTFWTLSEPIPDIESETPTPYICVSYVWGSRRVPNPVHPSISMSDRTLRTFAAVARSFPGKPIWIDAFCVPVERMAKRATLESLGFIFSRAEAVVVVLSPESIAAIEYMRVFMATKPRPLVVPDTPLAALDADEWIRSVWTYQETANSQVSWFISEAREGAAALAFRDEHALNFVGAYMNQWEEMPDKPVMGMRHVYPYADNFQELLLDLQLRAYTYRSALQIMYGMNRRASADPANQFYSMIGALTQNPSSRATKPTIELLAERFMELCEEKGDYSFIFCAAPRDTRPGLRWRPIPCMFPIILAGHVSEGEGLPGKRVNGGVLLSNVLVLSVAREDHCSTVLPSKLKTYIRDRWLAMAAPHHGISTDGPDETLAQTVYECLKRSIFSGEGGWYTSELGIFYPQTELSGDGEVRLCVVLEISWRFGAPALASFTDREGERRTCPSGTSTNPTSRRHTGRLKFILELCMSVSGSTATIEATAHDGEDKSDMVQDPEKQVVTATLDGSELEVDEPPLTAQDPEQYGEPPDGGLRAWLVVAGCAVGSCATFGFINAWGVFQAYYEEKLLVQSRYVHHAPNAGYLNTYALIFLPGLFIGRIFDMGWTKVPLAGASALIVAVAFLIAECTKYWHFLLGQGIALGLAGGVAFGMCLGCPAHWFKRRLGLALGVMAVGSSVGGTCFPIAVKNLVGQVGFKWTMRIVGFIELVLLSFMVATVQRRLPPRKHSGPFFDFTAFKQLPYSLYNVATFLVFLGIYTVLTYIDVSAVDSGIDEDYAFYLVAIANACSTVGRLSGVYLADHLVTAVAGVLTYVWPFAHSVGGYTAIAAIYGCASGVYASLLPAPAVRMGETHDIGLRLGMSMTIIAISALIGPPISGAINAATGGFKYTGIYAGTAIIAGCCFLVATRVAFLGGFRGKF
;
A
#
# COMPACT_ATOMS: atom_id res chain seq x y z
N MET A 1 13.34 -12.46 33.23
CA MET A 1 12.62 -11.29 33.80
C MET A 1 11.42 -11.77 34.60
N GLU A 2 10.80 -10.92 35.42
CA GLU A 2 9.51 -11.23 36.06
C GLU A 2 8.46 -10.21 35.60
N LEU A 3 7.28 -10.68 35.23
CA LEU A 3 6.10 -9.84 35.01
C LEU A 3 5.12 -10.02 36.17
N ARG A 4 4.78 -8.91 36.81
CA ARG A 4 3.73 -8.81 37.82
C ARG A 4 2.75 -7.74 37.39
N LEU A 5 1.49 -7.85 37.80
CA LEU A 5 0.42 -6.90 37.46
C LEU A 5 -0.32 -6.45 38.71
N MET A 6 -0.83 -5.22 38.69
CA MET A 6 -1.80 -4.77 39.67
C MET A 6 -3.17 -5.33 39.29
N MET A 7 -3.75 -6.12 40.19
CA MET A 7 -5.02 -6.81 40.01
C MET A 7 -6.06 -6.25 40.97
N GLU A 8 -7.27 -6.02 40.48
CA GLU A 8 -8.42 -5.67 41.29
C GLU A 8 -8.83 -6.86 42.17
N VAL A 9 -9.08 -6.61 43.46
CA VAL A 9 -9.46 -7.62 44.45
C VAL A 9 -10.60 -7.13 45.34
N LYS A 10 -11.36 -8.06 45.90
CA LYS A 10 -12.37 -7.74 46.92
C LYS A 10 -11.68 -7.41 48.24
N GLN A 11 -12.27 -6.50 49.02
CA GLN A 11 -11.78 -6.14 50.34
C GLN A 11 -11.57 -7.38 51.22
N GLY A 12 -10.34 -7.57 51.74
CA GLY A 12 -9.98 -8.69 52.61
C GLY A 12 -9.70 -10.04 51.93
N SER A 13 -9.71 -10.11 50.59
CA SER A 13 -9.53 -11.37 49.84
C SER A 13 -8.08 -11.72 49.46
N SER A 14 -7.14 -10.78 49.56
CA SER A 14 -5.73 -10.99 49.19
C SER A 14 -4.82 -11.18 50.41
N SER A 15 -3.88 -12.11 50.31
CA SER A 15 -2.80 -12.31 51.31
C SER A 15 -1.69 -11.25 51.23
N GLY A 16 -1.58 -10.55 50.10
CA GLY A 16 -0.60 -9.48 49.85
C GLY A 16 -1.05 -8.09 50.34
N ARG A 17 -0.13 -7.12 50.29
CA ARG A 17 -0.44 -5.71 50.57
C ARG A 17 -1.41 -5.17 49.51
N THR A 18 -2.41 -4.43 49.96
CA THR A 18 -3.41 -3.81 49.09
C THR A 18 -3.30 -2.29 49.10
N ILE A 19 -3.58 -1.67 47.97
CA ILE A 19 -3.82 -0.22 47.86
C ILE A 19 -5.29 0.03 47.55
N GLU A 20 -5.85 1.09 48.11
CA GLU A 20 -7.22 1.53 47.83
C GLU A 20 -7.20 2.74 46.90
N VAL A 21 -7.98 2.69 45.84
CA VAL A 21 -8.09 3.72 44.81
C VAL A 21 -9.56 3.87 44.44
N ASP A 22 -10.15 5.03 44.74
CA ASP A 22 -11.56 5.34 44.48
C ASP A 22 -12.54 4.25 44.97
N GLY A 23 -12.29 3.68 46.16
CA GLY A 23 -13.10 2.62 46.76
C GLY A 23 -12.87 1.21 46.21
N THR A 24 -11.92 1.05 45.28
CA THR A 24 -11.51 -0.24 44.71
C THR A 24 -10.17 -0.68 45.30
N PHE A 25 -10.04 -1.96 45.67
CA PHE A 25 -8.81 -2.50 46.25
C PHE A 25 -7.97 -3.20 45.18
N TRP A 26 -6.66 -2.94 45.19
CA TRP A 26 -5.72 -3.49 44.23
C TRP A 26 -4.56 -4.18 44.94
N THR A 27 -4.10 -5.32 44.42
CA THR A 27 -2.94 -6.04 44.93
C THR A 27 -1.99 -6.42 43.81
N LEU A 28 -0.70 -6.59 44.13
CA LEU A 28 0.30 -7.03 43.17
C LEU A 28 0.21 -8.55 43.00
N SER A 29 0.15 -9.03 41.75
CA SER A 29 0.14 -10.46 41.46
C SER A 29 1.47 -11.13 41.81
N GLU A 30 1.42 -12.45 41.99
CA GLU A 30 2.61 -13.28 41.86
C GLU A 30 3.18 -13.19 40.43
N PRO A 31 4.48 -13.51 40.21
CA PRO A 31 5.07 -13.55 38.88
C PRO A 31 4.26 -14.42 37.92
N ILE A 32 3.92 -13.87 36.75
CA ILE A 32 3.15 -14.58 35.72
C ILE A 32 4.07 -15.60 35.04
N PRO A 33 3.76 -16.91 35.11
CA PRO A 33 4.69 -17.96 34.67
C PRO A 33 4.77 -18.12 33.14
N ASP A 34 3.76 -17.67 32.38
CA ASP A 34 3.60 -18.02 30.97
C ASP A 34 3.47 -16.79 30.04
N ILE A 35 4.25 -15.74 30.29
CA ILE A 35 4.20 -14.52 29.48
C ILE A 35 4.70 -14.71 28.04
N GLU A 36 5.52 -15.73 27.80
CA GLU A 36 6.00 -16.08 26.46
C GLU A 36 4.96 -16.87 25.65
N SER A 37 3.88 -17.38 26.28
CA SER A 37 2.78 -18.06 25.57
C SER A 37 2.15 -17.21 24.48
N GLU A 38 1.52 -17.88 23.51
CA GLU A 38 0.79 -17.23 22.42
C GLU A 38 -0.43 -16.43 22.90
N THR A 39 -0.95 -16.70 24.11
CA THR A 39 -2.13 -16.04 24.67
C THR A 39 -1.86 -15.54 26.10
N PRO A 40 -1.06 -14.47 26.29
CA PRO A 40 -0.82 -13.91 27.61
C PRO A 40 -2.11 -13.34 28.20
N THR A 41 -2.19 -13.30 29.54
CA THR A 41 -3.27 -12.59 30.24
C THR A 41 -3.37 -11.16 29.72
N PRO A 42 -4.54 -10.66 29.30
CA PRO A 42 -4.67 -9.31 28.78
C PRO A 42 -4.42 -8.29 29.89
N TYR A 43 -3.51 -7.34 29.65
CA TYR A 43 -3.19 -6.24 30.56
C TYR A 43 -2.93 -4.95 29.79
N ILE A 44 -3.02 -3.83 30.50
CA ILE A 44 -2.65 -2.51 29.98
C ILE A 44 -1.34 -2.04 30.62
N CYS A 45 -0.49 -1.40 29.82
CA CYS A 45 0.72 -0.77 30.30
C CYS A 45 0.48 0.72 30.54
N VAL A 46 1.02 1.25 31.64
CA VAL A 46 0.99 2.69 31.94
C VAL A 46 2.35 3.30 31.61
N SER A 47 2.34 4.31 30.75
CA SER A 47 3.51 5.11 30.39
C SER A 47 3.33 6.52 30.96
N TYR A 48 4.23 6.93 31.86
CA TYR A 48 4.18 8.23 32.53
C TYR A 48 5.57 8.69 32.95
N VAL A 49 5.73 9.97 33.28
CA VAL A 49 6.98 10.51 33.82
C VAL A 49 6.89 10.70 35.32
N TRP A 50 7.95 10.27 36.01
CA TRP A 50 8.11 10.44 37.44
C TRP A 50 8.29 11.93 37.78
N GLY A 51 7.45 12.46 38.67
CA GLY A 51 7.59 13.81 39.22
C GLY A 51 8.85 13.98 40.09
N SER A 52 9.09 15.19 40.58
CA SER A 52 10.29 15.53 41.37
C SER A 52 10.26 15.03 42.81
N ARG A 53 9.08 14.81 43.39
CA ARG A 53 8.95 14.33 44.78
C ARG A 53 8.95 12.81 44.84
N ARG A 54 9.43 12.28 45.97
CA ARG A 54 9.50 10.85 46.26
C ARG A 54 8.67 10.56 47.50
N VAL A 55 7.81 9.55 47.42
CA VAL A 55 6.95 9.09 48.51
C VAL A 55 7.20 7.60 48.75
N PRO A 56 6.93 7.07 49.96
CA PRO A 56 7.03 5.63 50.22
C PRO A 56 6.13 4.84 49.28
N ASN A 57 6.63 3.75 48.71
CA ASN A 57 5.82 2.88 47.87
C ASN A 57 4.92 1.99 48.75
N PRO A 58 3.59 2.04 48.63
CA PRO A 58 2.67 1.31 49.49
C PRO A 58 2.73 -0.22 49.28
N VAL A 59 3.10 -0.67 48.07
CA VAL A 59 3.29 -2.08 47.72
C VAL A 59 4.67 -2.56 48.19
N HIS A 60 5.70 -1.75 47.98
CA HIS A 60 7.10 -2.05 48.34
C HIS A 60 7.71 -0.98 49.26
N PRO A 61 7.41 -0.94 50.57
CA PRO A 61 7.80 0.17 51.44
C PRO A 61 9.31 0.37 51.64
N SER A 62 10.12 -0.61 51.25
CA SER A 62 11.58 -0.52 51.25
C SER A 62 12.14 0.40 50.15
N ILE A 63 11.30 0.82 49.19
CA ILE A 63 11.67 1.72 48.11
C ILE A 63 10.73 2.92 48.05
N SER A 64 11.22 4.01 47.46
CA SER A 64 10.40 5.17 47.14
C SER A 64 9.89 5.10 45.70
N MET A 65 8.75 5.73 45.47
CA MET A 65 8.14 5.94 44.14
C MET A 65 7.90 7.43 43.90
N SER A 66 7.56 7.81 42.66
CA SER A 66 7.10 9.17 42.38
C SER A 66 5.78 9.46 43.10
N ASP A 67 5.62 10.69 43.58
CA ASP A 67 4.35 11.22 44.12
C ASP A 67 3.21 11.29 43.09
N ARG A 68 3.54 11.20 41.79
CA ARG A 68 2.56 11.11 40.69
C ARG A 68 1.97 9.72 40.54
N THR A 69 2.72 8.68 40.87
CA THR A 69 2.39 7.27 40.59
C THR A 69 0.97 6.88 40.98
N LEU A 70 0.53 7.23 42.20
CA LEU A 70 -0.82 6.90 42.66
C LEU A 70 -1.91 7.67 41.92
N ARG A 71 -1.67 8.95 41.58
CA ARG A 71 -2.62 9.75 40.79
C ARG A 71 -2.73 9.22 39.37
N THR A 72 -1.60 8.88 38.76
CA THR A 72 -1.50 8.24 37.45
C THR A 72 -2.26 6.92 37.45
N PHE A 73 -1.97 6.04 38.42
CA PHE A 73 -2.64 4.75 38.56
C PHE A 73 -4.15 4.92 38.76
N ALA A 74 -4.60 5.87 39.59
CA ALA A 74 -6.01 6.17 39.77
C ALA A 74 -6.70 6.65 38.50
N ALA A 75 -6.07 7.56 37.75
CA ALA A 75 -6.61 8.05 36.49
C ALA A 75 -6.79 6.92 35.46
N VAL A 76 -5.81 6.01 35.38
CA VAL A 76 -5.87 4.83 34.50
C VAL A 76 -6.95 3.85 34.97
N ALA A 77 -6.97 3.51 36.25
CA ALA A 77 -7.96 2.59 36.84
C ALA A 77 -9.40 3.07 36.63
N ARG A 78 -9.66 4.39 36.75
CA ARG A 78 -10.96 4.98 36.43
C ARG A 78 -11.34 4.88 34.96
N SER A 79 -10.36 5.07 34.07
CA SER A 79 -10.59 5.07 32.62
C SER A 79 -10.73 3.65 32.06
N PHE A 80 -10.13 2.66 32.73
CA PHE A 80 -10.10 1.26 32.31
C PHE A 80 -10.41 0.31 33.49
N PRO A 81 -11.65 0.33 34.01
CA PRO A 81 -12.04 -0.47 35.17
C PRO A 81 -11.96 -1.98 34.87
N GLY A 82 -11.57 -2.77 35.88
CA GLY A 82 -11.48 -4.24 35.77
C GLY A 82 -10.32 -4.79 34.93
N LYS A 83 -9.44 -3.93 34.38
CA LYS A 83 -8.28 -4.35 33.60
C LYS A 83 -7.05 -4.52 34.50
N PRO A 84 -6.27 -5.62 34.37
CA PRO A 84 -4.94 -5.72 34.97
C PRO A 84 -4.02 -4.61 34.49
N ILE A 85 -3.30 -3.96 35.41
CA ILE A 85 -2.48 -2.79 35.10
C ILE A 85 -1.01 -3.09 35.37
N TRP A 86 -0.17 -2.93 34.36
CA TRP A 86 1.28 -2.88 34.52
C TRP A 86 1.71 -1.41 34.66
N ILE A 87 2.33 -1.08 35.80
CA ILE A 87 2.97 0.22 36.05
C ILE A 87 4.31 -0.01 36.72
N ASP A 88 5.36 0.61 36.18
CA ASP A 88 6.77 0.34 36.52
C ASP A 88 7.04 0.40 38.03
N ALA A 89 6.52 1.40 38.73
CA ALA A 89 6.74 1.62 40.14
C ALA A 89 6.18 0.50 41.05
N PHE A 90 5.17 -0.26 40.62
CA PHE A 90 4.63 -1.39 41.39
C PHE A 90 5.06 -2.75 40.85
N CYS A 91 5.15 -2.86 39.52
CA CYS A 91 5.27 -4.13 38.82
C CYS A 91 6.72 -4.56 38.56
N VAL A 92 7.68 -3.62 38.61
CA VAL A 92 9.09 -3.96 38.49
C VAL A 92 9.60 -4.55 39.81
N PRO A 93 10.28 -5.71 39.79
CA PRO A 93 10.82 -6.33 41.01
C PRO A 93 11.77 -5.41 41.77
N VAL A 94 11.81 -5.55 43.10
CA VAL A 94 12.76 -4.81 43.96
C VAL A 94 14.15 -5.44 43.89
N GLU A 95 14.22 -6.76 43.70
CA GLU A 95 15.46 -7.52 43.61
C GLU A 95 16.30 -7.09 42.40
N ARG A 96 17.58 -6.81 42.64
CA ARG A 96 18.45 -6.12 41.66
C ARG A 96 18.60 -6.87 40.33
N MET A 97 18.69 -8.20 40.35
CA MET A 97 18.82 -9.02 39.13
C MET A 97 17.52 -9.06 38.33
N ALA A 98 16.40 -9.37 38.99
CA ALA A 98 15.08 -9.41 38.37
C ALA A 98 14.66 -8.03 37.84
N LYS A 99 14.90 -6.97 38.61
CA LYS A 99 14.69 -5.56 38.21
C LYS A 99 15.35 -5.24 36.88
N ARG A 100 16.64 -5.60 36.73
CA ARG A 100 17.40 -5.31 35.51
C ARG A 100 16.86 -6.08 34.31
N ALA A 101 16.63 -7.38 34.48
CA ALA A 101 16.06 -8.20 33.41
C ALA A 101 14.70 -7.64 32.94
N THR A 102 13.86 -7.17 33.86
CA THR A 102 12.57 -6.55 33.54
C THR A 102 12.75 -5.20 32.83
N LEU A 103 13.68 -4.34 33.27
CA LEU A 103 13.97 -3.06 32.62
C LEU A 103 14.57 -3.20 31.21
N GLU A 104 15.42 -4.20 30.98
CA GLU A 104 15.93 -4.52 29.64
C GLU A 104 14.85 -5.09 28.71
N SER A 105 13.75 -5.62 29.27
CA SER A 105 12.66 -6.24 28.55
C SER A 105 11.40 -5.36 28.45
N LEU A 106 11.50 -4.05 28.72
CA LEU A 106 10.35 -3.15 28.63
C LEU A 106 9.72 -3.16 27.24
N GLY A 107 10.54 -3.12 26.18
CA GLY A 107 10.04 -3.21 24.81
C GLY A 107 9.12 -4.42 24.56
N PHE A 108 9.48 -5.59 25.13
CA PHE A 108 8.66 -6.80 25.09
C PHE A 108 7.37 -6.64 25.90
N ILE A 109 7.46 -6.17 27.15
CA ILE A 109 6.30 -5.99 28.05
C ILE A 109 5.26 -5.06 27.42
N PHE A 110 5.68 -3.93 26.85
CA PHE A 110 4.77 -2.99 26.20
C PHE A 110 4.20 -3.54 24.88
N SER A 111 4.98 -4.34 24.13
CA SER A 111 4.51 -4.97 22.89
C SER A 111 3.43 -6.04 23.08
N ARG A 112 3.40 -6.68 24.26
CA ARG A 112 2.42 -7.71 24.63
C ARG A 112 1.18 -7.14 25.35
N ALA A 113 1.18 -5.85 25.69
CA ALA A 113 0.03 -5.21 26.30
C ALA A 113 -1.13 -5.04 25.29
N GLU A 114 -2.37 -5.18 25.77
CA GLU A 114 -3.58 -4.91 24.99
C GLU A 114 -3.65 -3.44 24.55
N ALA A 115 -3.18 -2.56 25.44
CA ALA A 115 -3.06 -1.13 25.16
C ALA A 115 -1.99 -0.49 26.05
N VAL A 116 -1.42 0.61 25.55
CA VAL A 116 -0.54 1.50 26.32
C VAL A 116 -1.29 2.78 26.64
N VAL A 117 -1.45 3.06 27.92
CA VAL A 117 -2.10 4.28 28.40
C VAL A 117 -1.01 5.28 28.78
N VAL A 118 -0.89 6.32 27.95
CA VAL A 118 0.03 7.43 28.09
C VAL A 118 -0.62 8.52 28.92
N VAL A 119 0.01 8.90 30.02
CA VAL A 119 -0.47 9.96 30.90
C VAL A 119 0.34 11.23 30.67
N LEU A 120 -0.22 12.13 29.86
CA LEU A 120 0.36 13.44 29.55
C LEU A 120 0.02 14.47 30.64
N SER A 121 0.67 15.62 30.59
CA SER A 121 0.29 16.76 31.41
C SER A 121 -1.15 17.23 31.08
N PRO A 122 -1.88 17.78 32.07
CA PRO A 122 -3.19 18.39 31.83
C PRO A 122 -3.15 19.45 30.72
N GLU A 123 -2.06 20.21 30.63
CA GLU A 123 -1.83 21.23 29.61
C GLU A 123 -1.75 20.63 28.20
N SER A 124 -1.04 19.51 28.03
CA SER A 124 -0.95 18.80 26.74
C SER A 124 -2.29 18.21 26.29
N ILE A 125 -3.06 17.62 27.22
CA ILE A 125 -4.39 17.09 26.89
C ILE A 125 -5.36 18.23 26.53
N ALA A 126 -5.28 19.36 27.23
CA ALA A 126 -6.03 20.56 26.86
C ALA A 126 -5.59 21.12 25.50
N ALA A 127 -4.29 21.06 25.17
CA ALA A 127 -3.77 21.45 23.86
C ALA A 127 -4.30 20.56 22.74
N ILE A 128 -4.29 19.23 22.91
CA ILE A 128 -4.85 18.29 21.92
C ILE A 128 -6.35 18.53 21.72
N GLU A 129 -7.10 18.75 22.80
CA GLU A 129 -8.53 19.08 22.72
C GLU A 129 -8.77 20.42 22.02
N TYR A 130 -7.94 21.43 22.30
CA TYR A 130 -7.99 22.71 21.60
C TYR A 130 -7.73 22.53 20.11
N MET A 131 -6.69 21.78 19.72
CA MET A 131 -6.37 21.49 18.32
C MET A 131 -7.55 20.79 17.64
N ARG A 132 -8.19 19.80 18.29
CA ARG A 132 -9.37 19.11 17.78
C ARG A 132 -10.51 20.09 17.46
N VAL A 133 -10.85 20.95 18.42
CA VAL A 133 -11.93 21.94 18.26
C VAL A 133 -11.57 22.96 17.19
N PHE A 134 -10.33 23.45 17.20
CA PHE A 134 -9.83 24.41 16.22
C PHE A 134 -9.92 23.87 14.79
N MET A 135 -9.47 22.63 14.57
CA MET A 135 -9.51 21.97 13.26
C MET A 135 -10.92 21.66 12.76
N ALA A 136 -11.92 21.63 13.65
CA ALA A 136 -13.33 21.46 13.27
C ALA A 136 -13.99 22.76 12.77
N THR A 137 -13.38 23.92 12.97
CA THR A 137 -13.94 25.22 12.53
C THR A 137 -13.74 25.46 11.03
N LYS A 138 -14.72 26.10 10.37
CA LYS A 138 -14.64 26.54 8.96
C LYS A 138 -15.06 28.02 8.86
N PRO A 139 -14.45 28.86 8.00
CA PRO A 139 -13.36 28.58 7.03
C PRO A 139 -11.93 28.64 7.63
N ARG A 140 -10.89 28.39 6.80
CA ARG A 140 -9.47 28.36 7.21
C ARG A 140 -9.09 29.59 8.05
N PRO A 141 -8.41 29.42 9.20
CA PRO A 141 -8.07 30.51 10.10
C PRO A 141 -6.96 31.40 9.53
N LEU A 142 -7.04 32.70 9.80
CA LEU A 142 -6.01 33.69 9.41
C LEU A 142 -4.75 33.62 10.28
N VAL A 143 -4.85 33.02 11.48
CA VAL A 143 -3.78 32.91 12.47
C VAL A 143 -3.89 31.56 13.16
N VAL A 144 -2.77 30.86 13.34
CA VAL A 144 -2.67 29.61 14.10
C VAL A 144 -1.85 29.88 15.37
N PRO A 145 -2.44 29.76 16.57
CA PRO A 145 -1.75 30.03 17.82
C PRO A 145 -0.53 29.13 18.09
N ASP A 146 0.45 29.67 18.80
CA ASP A 146 1.63 28.93 19.25
C ASP A 146 1.39 28.13 20.55
N THR A 147 0.39 28.53 21.34
CA THR A 147 0.18 28.03 22.70
C THR A 147 -0.04 26.51 22.80
N PRO A 148 -0.79 25.84 21.89
CA PRO A 148 -0.95 24.39 21.99
C PRO A 148 0.34 23.63 21.67
N LEU A 149 1.16 24.14 20.75
CA LEU A 149 2.45 23.55 20.39
C LEU A 149 3.46 23.71 21.53
N ALA A 150 3.50 24.89 22.14
CA ALA A 150 4.36 25.14 23.30
C ALA A 150 4.02 24.23 24.49
N ALA A 151 2.74 23.89 24.69
CA ALA A 151 2.31 22.96 25.72
C ALA A 151 2.82 21.53 25.44
N LEU A 152 2.66 21.03 24.21
CA LEU A 152 3.20 19.72 23.81
C LEU A 152 4.72 19.68 23.90
N ASP A 153 5.40 20.76 23.50
CA ASP A 153 6.86 20.83 23.50
C ASP A 153 7.45 20.86 24.93
N ALA A 154 6.71 21.42 25.88
CA ALA A 154 7.10 21.48 27.28
C ALA A 154 6.86 20.17 28.06
N ASP A 155 6.06 19.24 27.50
CA ASP A 155 5.63 18.03 28.21
C ASP A 155 6.80 17.07 28.48
N GLU A 156 7.09 16.80 29.74
CA GLU A 156 8.21 15.94 30.14
C GLU A 156 8.13 14.52 29.53
N TRP A 157 6.92 14.00 29.31
CA TRP A 157 6.71 12.69 28.70
C TRP A 157 7.14 12.69 27.24
N ILE A 158 6.70 13.69 26.49
CA ILE A 158 7.06 13.85 25.08
C ILE A 158 8.59 13.98 24.93
N ARG A 159 9.24 14.66 25.88
CA ARG A 159 10.69 14.89 25.87
C ARG A 159 11.51 13.66 26.24
N SER A 160 10.97 12.70 26.98
CA SER A 160 11.74 11.59 27.55
C SER A 160 12.19 10.57 26.50
N VAL A 161 13.36 9.95 26.73
CA VAL A 161 13.85 8.82 25.92
C VAL A 161 13.05 7.53 26.15
N TRP A 162 12.61 7.27 27.38
CA TRP A 162 11.93 6.03 27.76
C TRP A 162 10.60 5.87 27.03
N THR A 163 9.95 6.99 26.76
CA THR A 163 8.60 7.02 26.21
C THR A 163 8.54 6.51 24.77
N TYR A 164 9.66 6.56 24.03
CA TYR A 164 9.73 6.02 22.67
C TYR A 164 9.54 4.50 22.67
N GLN A 165 10.30 3.73 23.46
CA GLN A 165 10.14 2.27 23.48
C GLN A 165 8.80 1.82 24.07
N GLU A 166 8.26 2.60 25.01
CA GLU A 166 6.99 2.31 25.69
C GLU A 166 5.80 2.46 24.72
N THR A 167 5.89 3.34 23.72
CA THR A 167 4.76 3.60 22.82
C THR A 167 5.00 3.14 21.39
N ALA A 168 6.22 3.23 20.85
CA ALA A 168 6.53 2.75 19.50
C ALA A 168 6.17 1.26 19.32
N ASN A 169 6.16 0.51 20.41
CA ASN A 169 5.88 -0.91 20.44
C ASN A 169 4.42 -1.28 20.70
N SER A 170 3.58 -0.28 21.01
CA SER A 170 2.19 -0.45 21.38
C SER A 170 1.32 -0.90 20.20
N GLN A 171 0.37 -1.80 20.46
CA GLN A 171 -0.69 -2.14 19.51
C GLN A 171 -1.74 -1.03 19.40
N VAL A 172 -2.08 -0.41 20.54
CA VAL A 172 -3.05 0.69 20.65
C VAL A 172 -2.61 1.62 21.78
N SER A 173 -2.48 2.90 21.49
CA SER A 173 -2.16 3.90 22.53
C SER A 173 -3.33 4.83 22.84
N TRP A 174 -3.52 5.11 24.13
CA TRP A 174 -4.48 6.07 24.66
C TRP A 174 -3.76 7.20 25.37
N PHE A 175 -4.12 8.44 25.08
CA PHE A 175 -3.58 9.63 25.73
C PHE A 175 -4.62 10.19 26.70
N ILE A 176 -4.28 10.22 27.98
CA ILE A 176 -5.12 10.76 29.07
C ILE A 176 -4.32 11.75 29.91
N SER A 177 -5.00 12.46 30.82
CA SER A 177 -4.35 13.25 31.87
C SER A 177 -4.69 12.72 33.26
N GLU A 178 -3.91 13.13 34.26
CA GLU A 178 -4.30 13.06 35.67
C GLU A 178 -5.54 13.96 35.88
N ALA A 179 -6.74 13.41 35.70
CA ALA A 179 -7.98 14.17 35.85
C ALA A 179 -8.10 14.80 37.25
N ARG A 180 -8.55 16.06 37.31
CA ARG A 180 -9.00 16.68 38.57
C ARG A 180 -10.28 15.99 39.03
N GLU A 181 -10.41 15.74 40.33
CA GLU A 181 -11.60 15.12 40.93
C GLU A 181 -12.89 15.79 40.40
N GLY A 182 -13.80 15.00 39.83
CA GLY A 182 -15.11 15.44 39.35
C GLY A 182 -15.22 15.82 37.86
N ALA A 183 -14.13 15.81 37.07
CA ALA A 183 -14.18 16.03 35.62
C ALA A 183 -14.12 14.71 34.84
N ALA A 184 -14.89 14.61 33.73
CA ALA A 184 -14.76 13.49 32.80
C ALA A 184 -13.33 13.45 32.23
N ALA A 185 -12.66 12.29 32.34
CA ALA A 185 -11.31 12.12 31.81
C ALA A 185 -11.37 12.17 30.27
N LEU A 186 -10.78 13.22 29.68
CA LEU A 186 -10.56 13.27 28.23
C LEU A 186 -9.54 12.17 27.88
N ALA A 187 -9.94 11.27 26.98
CA ALA A 187 -9.11 10.20 26.48
C ALA A 187 -9.10 10.25 24.96
N PHE A 188 -7.90 10.37 24.38
CA PHE A 188 -7.71 10.37 22.93
C PHE A 188 -7.00 9.10 22.51
N ARG A 189 -7.58 8.39 21.54
CA ARG A 189 -6.90 7.29 20.86
C ARG A 189 -5.87 7.86 19.88
N ASP A 190 -4.75 7.16 19.71
CA ASP A 190 -3.64 7.54 18.83
C ASP A 190 -4.02 7.98 17.41
N GLU A 191 -4.94 7.27 16.76
CA GLU A 191 -5.44 7.61 15.41
C GLU A 191 -6.10 9.00 15.34
N HIS A 192 -6.81 9.39 16.40
CA HIS A 192 -7.45 10.69 16.49
C HIS A 192 -6.44 11.78 16.86
N ALA A 193 -5.51 11.48 17.77
CA ALA A 193 -4.46 12.41 18.17
C ALA A 193 -3.61 12.85 16.98
N LEU A 194 -3.18 11.92 16.10
CA LEU A 194 -2.40 12.27 14.91
C LEU A 194 -3.16 13.22 13.99
N ASN A 195 -4.44 12.96 13.73
CA ASN A 195 -5.23 13.77 12.82
C ASN A 195 -5.33 15.22 13.29
N PHE A 196 -5.52 15.46 14.59
CA PHE A 196 -5.64 16.83 15.12
C PHE A 196 -4.28 17.51 15.23
N VAL A 197 -3.29 16.82 15.81
CA VAL A 197 -1.94 17.36 16.01
C VAL A 197 -1.25 17.62 14.67
N GLY A 198 -1.22 16.63 13.78
CA GLY A 198 -0.57 16.74 12.48
C GLY A 198 -1.22 17.78 11.56
N ALA A 199 -2.56 17.87 11.56
CA ALA A 199 -3.24 18.88 10.75
C ALA A 199 -3.04 20.31 11.30
N TYR A 200 -2.97 20.46 12.62
CA TYR A 200 -2.66 21.74 13.26
C TYR A 200 -1.23 22.19 12.94
N MET A 201 -0.26 21.27 13.06
CA MET A 201 1.16 21.51 12.76
C MET A 201 1.37 21.90 11.29
N ASN A 202 0.72 21.20 10.35
CA ASN A 202 0.75 21.57 8.94
C ASN A 202 0.21 22.99 8.68
N GLN A 203 -0.91 23.38 9.31
CA GLN A 203 -1.43 24.75 9.17
C GLN A 203 -0.51 25.81 9.79
N TRP A 204 0.17 25.46 10.88
CA TRP A 204 1.15 26.34 11.50
C TRP A 204 2.36 26.56 10.58
N GLU A 205 2.86 25.50 9.92
CA GLU A 205 3.99 25.60 8.98
C GLU A 205 3.66 26.41 7.73
N GLU A 206 2.39 26.46 7.32
CA GLU A 206 1.93 27.27 6.17
C GLU A 206 1.85 28.78 6.47
N MET A 207 2.08 29.22 7.71
CA MET A 207 1.96 30.63 8.10
C MET A 207 3.18 31.48 7.68
N PRO A 208 2.97 32.68 7.09
CA PRO A 208 4.04 33.47 6.49
C PRO A 208 5.06 34.06 7.48
N ASP A 209 4.73 34.12 8.78
CA ASP A 209 5.60 34.61 9.86
C ASP A 209 6.50 33.52 10.48
N LYS A 210 6.32 32.25 10.10
CA LYS A 210 7.05 31.12 10.70
C LYS A 210 8.36 30.81 9.96
N PRO A 211 9.41 30.29 10.63
CA PRO A 211 10.74 30.16 10.04
C PRO A 211 10.87 29.04 8.97
N VAL A 212 11.79 29.23 8.02
CA VAL A 212 12.20 28.36 6.87
C VAL A 212 12.27 26.85 7.18
N MET A 213 12.84 26.48 8.32
CA MET A 213 13.01 25.09 8.78
C MET A 213 12.09 24.83 9.98
N GLY A 214 10.91 25.45 9.94
CA GLY A 214 9.95 25.63 11.02
C GLY A 214 9.43 24.34 11.65
N MET A 215 8.82 24.53 12.82
CA MET A 215 8.46 23.55 13.83
C MET A 215 9.65 22.89 14.53
N ARG A 216 10.48 22.09 13.86
CA ARG A 216 11.58 21.33 14.53
C ARG A 216 12.64 22.20 15.22
N HIS A 217 12.81 23.45 14.80
CA HIS A 217 13.69 24.41 15.48
C HIS A 217 13.04 25.12 16.66
N VAL A 218 11.72 25.32 16.61
CA VAL A 218 10.96 26.11 17.59
C VAL A 218 10.36 25.22 18.67
N TYR A 219 9.78 24.10 18.24
CA TYR A 219 9.13 23.06 19.04
C TYR A 219 9.67 21.65 18.64
N PRO A 220 10.95 21.35 18.92
CA PRO A 220 11.58 20.08 18.53
C PRO A 220 10.92 18.84 19.12
N TYR A 221 10.31 18.95 20.30
CA TYR A 221 9.69 17.82 21.00
C TYR A 221 8.26 17.60 20.53
N ALA A 222 7.53 18.67 20.21
CA ALA A 222 6.22 18.55 19.54
C ALA A 222 6.37 17.89 18.15
N ASP A 223 7.41 18.25 17.39
CA ASP A 223 7.79 17.58 16.12
C ASP A 223 8.05 16.09 16.33
N ASN A 224 8.88 15.74 17.32
CA ASN A 224 9.13 14.33 17.68
C ASN A 224 7.87 13.58 18.14
N PHE A 225 6.89 14.28 18.72
CA PHE A 225 5.60 13.69 19.10
C PHE A 225 4.74 13.36 17.88
N GLN A 226 4.69 14.26 16.89
CA GLN A 226 4.02 13.98 15.62
C GLN A 226 4.65 12.78 14.91
N GLU A 227 5.98 12.70 14.86
CA GLU A 227 6.70 11.56 14.26
C GLU A 227 6.40 10.27 15.03
N LEU A 228 6.34 10.31 16.37
CA LEU A 228 5.92 9.15 17.17
C LEU A 228 4.47 8.73 16.86
N LEU A 229 3.56 9.68 16.69
CA LEU A 229 2.17 9.41 16.30
C LEU A 229 2.08 8.83 14.87
N LEU A 230 2.93 9.26 13.94
CA LEU A 230 3.06 8.68 12.61
C LEU A 230 3.59 7.25 12.67
N ASP A 231 4.65 7.02 13.46
CA ASP A 231 5.21 5.68 13.73
C ASP A 231 4.17 4.72 14.32
N LEU A 232 3.25 5.25 15.13
CA LEU A 232 2.11 4.53 15.72
C LEU A 232 1.00 4.21 14.72
N GLN A 233 0.87 4.94 13.61
CA GLN A 233 -0.15 4.68 12.58
C GLN A 233 0.37 3.78 11.46
N LEU A 234 1.67 3.81 11.17
CA LEU A 234 2.29 2.97 10.14
C LEU A 234 2.45 1.49 10.55
N ARG A 235 2.19 1.16 11.84
CA ARG A 235 2.01 -0.16 12.50
C ARG A 235 2.59 -1.41 11.82
N ALA A 236 3.87 -1.36 11.47
CA ALA A 236 4.62 -2.55 11.10
C ALA A 236 5.93 -2.57 11.89
N TYR A 237 5.83 -2.91 13.19
CA TYR A 237 6.91 -2.95 14.18
C TYR A 237 8.20 -3.56 13.63
N THR A 238 8.09 -4.65 12.88
CA THR A 238 9.21 -5.42 12.34
C THR A 238 9.94 -4.73 11.18
N TYR A 239 9.38 -3.68 10.59
CA TYR A 239 9.93 -3.00 9.42
C TYR A 239 10.62 -1.65 9.73
N ARG A 240 10.57 -1.16 10.98
CA ARG A 240 11.29 0.07 11.34
C ARG A 240 12.78 -0.09 11.14
N SER A 241 13.39 0.86 10.45
CA SER A 241 14.84 0.83 10.26
C SER A 241 15.58 1.27 11.51
N ALA A 242 16.80 0.79 11.69
CA ALA A 242 17.71 1.25 12.74
C ALA A 242 17.88 2.77 12.67
N LEU A 243 17.97 3.33 11.47
CA LEU A 243 18.06 4.77 11.25
C LEU A 243 16.79 5.51 11.71
N GLN A 244 15.59 4.98 11.45
CA GLN A 244 14.34 5.55 11.96
C GLN A 244 14.30 5.58 13.49
N ILE A 245 14.69 4.47 14.14
CA ILE A 245 14.77 4.40 15.60
C ILE A 245 15.76 5.44 16.13
N MET A 246 16.96 5.50 15.57
CA MET A 246 17.98 6.48 15.95
C MET A 246 17.50 7.92 15.77
N TYR A 247 16.72 8.19 14.72
CA TYR A 247 16.13 9.49 14.47
C TYR A 247 14.98 9.84 15.42
N GLY A 248 14.07 8.90 15.71
CA GLY A 248 12.98 9.07 16.68
C GLY A 248 13.49 9.29 18.11
N MET A 249 14.69 8.78 18.41
CA MET A 249 15.40 9.02 19.66
C MET A 249 16.13 10.37 19.72
N ASN A 250 16.35 11.01 18.57
CA ASN A 250 17.10 12.24 18.51
C ASN A 250 16.42 13.35 19.33
N ARG A 251 17.22 14.14 20.05
CA ARG A 251 16.77 15.26 20.90
C ARG A 251 15.84 14.90 22.05
N ARG A 252 15.55 13.61 22.31
CA ARG A 252 14.89 13.22 23.57
C ARG A 252 15.87 13.34 24.74
N ALA A 253 15.38 13.83 25.87
CA ALA A 253 16.12 14.01 27.10
C ALA A 253 16.28 12.67 27.84
N SER A 254 17.49 12.41 28.32
CA SER A 254 17.80 11.29 29.22
C SER A 254 18.64 11.78 30.39
N ALA A 255 18.35 11.28 31.59
CA ALA A 255 19.19 11.52 32.77
C ALA A 255 20.47 10.65 32.75
N ASP A 256 20.39 9.46 32.12
CA ASP A 256 21.50 8.53 31.92
C ASP A 256 21.57 8.21 30.40
N PRO A 257 22.71 8.44 29.73
CA PRO A 257 22.90 8.11 28.33
C PRO A 257 22.60 6.64 27.98
N ALA A 258 22.77 5.71 28.92
CA ALA A 258 22.43 4.30 28.72
C ALA A 258 20.94 4.09 28.41
N ASN A 259 20.06 4.95 28.92
CA ASN A 259 18.61 4.88 28.70
C ASN A 259 18.25 5.09 27.22
N GLN A 260 19.06 5.84 26.48
CA GLN A 260 18.87 5.99 25.05
C GLN A 260 19.04 4.63 24.34
N PHE A 261 20.05 3.86 24.69
CA PHE A 261 20.27 2.53 24.11
C PHE A 261 19.24 1.50 24.56
N TYR A 262 18.84 1.49 25.85
CA TYR A 262 17.74 0.61 26.28
C TYR A 262 16.47 0.89 25.49
N SER A 263 16.19 2.17 25.19
CA SER A 263 15.03 2.54 24.39
C SER A 263 15.18 2.14 22.91
N MET A 264 16.36 2.29 22.32
CA MET A 264 16.62 1.84 20.95
C MET A 264 16.54 0.30 20.81
N ILE A 265 17.14 -0.43 21.75
CA ILE A 265 17.11 -1.91 21.77
C ILE A 265 15.69 -2.42 22.02
N GLY A 266 14.97 -1.80 22.96
CA GLY A 266 13.58 -2.12 23.25
C GLY A 266 12.67 -1.87 22.04
N ALA A 267 12.90 -0.80 21.27
CA ALA A 267 12.17 -0.51 20.04
C ALA A 267 12.51 -1.47 18.87
N LEU A 268 13.63 -2.20 18.95
CA LEU A 268 14.11 -3.11 17.92
C LEU A 268 13.72 -4.58 18.19
N THR A 269 13.38 -4.95 19.43
CA THR A 269 13.26 -6.35 19.86
C THR A 269 11.94 -6.69 20.55
N GLN A 270 11.36 -7.84 20.17
CA GLN A 270 10.15 -8.41 20.78
C GLN A 270 10.44 -9.65 21.64
N ASN A 271 11.70 -9.89 21.97
CA ASN A 271 12.08 -11.01 22.82
C ASN A 271 12.56 -10.45 24.15
N PRO A 272 12.23 -11.11 25.28
CA PRO A 272 12.78 -10.72 26.56
C PRO A 272 14.31 -10.79 26.54
N SER A 273 14.96 -9.86 27.25
CA SER A 273 16.42 -9.88 27.34
C SER A 273 16.88 -11.16 28.04
N SER A 274 17.80 -11.87 27.41
CA SER A 274 18.44 -13.07 27.97
C SER A 274 19.53 -12.74 29.00
N ARG A 275 19.81 -11.45 29.24
CA ARG A 275 20.88 -10.98 30.13
C ARG A 275 20.32 -10.04 31.20
N ALA A 276 20.99 -9.98 32.34
CA ALA A 276 20.71 -9.04 33.43
C ALA A 276 22.04 -8.40 33.85
N THR A 277 22.62 -7.58 32.98
CA THR A 277 24.00 -7.07 33.16
C THR A 277 24.01 -5.57 33.43
N LYS A 278 25.19 -4.98 33.72
CA LYS A 278 25.37 -3.52 33.71
C LYS A 278 26.29 -3.18 32.54
N PRO A 279 25.76 -3.16 31.31
CA PRO A 279 26.57 -2.89 30.14
C PRO A 279 27.08 -1.45 30.16
N THR A 280 28.29 -1.24 29.66
CA THR A 280 28.79 0.10 29.33
C THR A 280 28.09 0.60 28.07
N ILE A 281 28.27 1.89 27.74
CA ILE A 281 27.71 2.47 26.51
C ILE A 281 28.20 1.72 25.28
N GLU A 282 29.47 1.32 25.27
CA GLU A 282 30.10 0.57 24.18
C GLU A 282 29.46 -0.81 24.02
N LEU A 283 29.18 -1.52 25.13
CA LEU A 283 28.50 -2.81 25.10
C LEU A 283 27.05 -2.69 24.61
N LEU A 284 26.34 -1.63 24.99
CA LEU A 284 24.98 -1.34 24.53
C LEU A 284 24.95 -0.97 23.03
N ALA A 285 25.91 -0.16 22.59
CA ALA A 285 26.08 0.21 21.19
C ALA A 285 26.40 -1.02 20.33
N GLU A 286 27.31 -1.88 20.80
CA GLU A 286 27.63 -3.15 20.16
C GLU A 286 26.38 -4.03 20.06
N ARG A 287 25.62 -4.16 21.15
CA ARG A 287 24.40 -4.97 21.14
C ARG A 287 23.34 -4.44 20.18
N PHE A 288 23.17 -3.12 20.09
CA PHE A 288 22.26 -2.52 19.12
C PHE A 288 22.69 -2.84 17.67
N MET A 289 23.98 -2.73 17.35
CA MET A 289 24.50 -3.06 16.02
C MET A 289 24.34 -4.55 15.70
N GLU A 290 24.63 -5.46 16.64
CA GLU A 290 24.41 -6.90 16.46
C GLU A 290 22.95 -7.21 16.11
N LEU A 291 21.99 -6.62 16.82
CA LEU A 291 20.57 -6.81 16.56
C LEU A 291 20.15 -6.28 15.18
N CYS A 292 20.74 -5.16 14.74
CA CYS A 292 20.53 -4.63 13.41
C CYS A 292 21.10 -5.56 12.33
N GLU A 293 22.31 -6.09 12.55
CA GLU A 293 22.97 -7.08 11.68
C GLU A 293 22.16 -8.39 11.60
N GLU A 294 21.64 -8.89 12.72
CA GLU A 294 20.75 -10.07 12.82
C GLU A 294 19.43 -9.85 12.07
N LYS A 295 18.86 -8.64 12.18
CA LYS A 295 17.66 -8.21 11.43
C LYS A 295 17.92 -8.04 9.93
N GLY A 296 19.17 -7.90 9.51
CA GLY A 296 19.56 -7.64 8.12
C GLY A 296 19.45 -6.17 7.72
N ASP A 297 19.36 -5.24 8.68
CA ASP A 297 19.25 -3.80 8.45
C ASP A 297 20.55 -3.07 8.83
N TYR A 298 21.24 -2.54 7.84
CA TYR A 298 22.52 -1.86 7.98
C TYR A 298 22.38 -0.34 7.98
N SER A 299 21.18 0.21 8.14
CA SER A 299 20.94 1.65 8.07
C SER A 299 21.59 2.44 9.23
N PHE A 300 21.94 1.77 10.33
CA PHE A 300 22.69 2.36 11.45
C PHE A 300 24.07 2.92 11.04
N ILE A 301 24.62 2.48 9.89
CA ILE A 301 25.89 2.99 9.39
C ILE A 301 25.81 4.47 9.01
N PHE A 302 24.63 5.06 8.83
CA PHE A 302 24.45 6.49 8.52
C PHE A 302 24.39 7.38 9.76
N CYS A 303 25.27 7.10 10.73
CA CYS A 303 25.55 7.96 11.87
C CYS A 303 26.90 8.69 11.72
N ALA A 304 27.04 9.79 12.43
CA ALA A 304 28.24 10.62 12.46
C ALA A 304 29.36 10.03 13.36
N ALA A 305 29.20 8.81 13.86
CA ALA A 305 30.25 8.15 14.63
C ALA A 305 31.47 7.81 13.74
N PRO A 306 32.70 7.88 14.30
CA PRO A 306 33.91 7.45 13.61
C PRO A 306 33.82 5.98 13.18
N ARG A 307 34.51 5.65 12.08
CA ARG A 307 34.57 4.28 11.55
C ARG A 307 35.64 3.45 12.26
N ASP A 308 35.40 2.14 12.34
CA ASP A 308 36.40 1.18 12.80
C ASP A 308 37.61 1.19 11.86
N THR A 309 38.81 0.95 12.39
CA THR A 309 40.06 0.91 11.61
C THR A 309 40.44 -0.51 11.19
N ARG A 310 39.85 -1.53 11.84
CA ARG A 310 40.16 -2.93 11.61
C ARG A 310 39.76 -3.37 10.19
N PRO A 311 40.60 -4.17 9.49
CA PRO A 311 40.25 -4.72 8.19
C PRO A 311 38.89 -5.44 8.20
N GLY A 312 38.05 -5.16 7.21
CA GLY A 312 36.70 -5.72 7.08
C GLY A 312 35.61 -5.13 7.98
N LEU A 313 35.95 -4.20 8.88
CA LEU A 313 34.99 -3.45 9.71
C LEU A 313 34.97 -1.95 9.43
N ARG A 314 35.72 -1.48 8.43
CA ARG A 314 35.85 -0.03 8.13
C ARG A 314 34.52 0.65 7.80
N TRP A 315 33.56 -0.09 7.24
CA TRP A 315 32.20 0.40 7.02
C TRP A 315 31.42 0.64 8.33
N ARG A 316 31.79 -0.05 9.40
CA ARG A 316 31.08 -0.12 10.67
C ARG A 316 31.46 1.05 11.59
N PRO A 317 30.49 1.71 12.25
CA PRO A 317 30.79 2.66 13.31
C PRO A 317 31.49 2.02 14.50
N ILE A 318 32.36 2.77 15.18
CA ILE A 318 32.90 2.38 16.49
C ILE A 318 31.75 2.38 17.51
N PRO A 319 31.71 1.44 18.47
CA PRO A 319 30.73 1.48 19.55
C PRO A 319 30.87 2.76 20.38
N CYS A 320 29.91 3.68 20.22
CA CYS A 320 29.80 4.92 20.98
C CYS A 320 28.34 5.39 20.96
N MET A 321 28.05 6.54 21.58
CA MET A 321 26.78 7.23 21.29
C MET A 321 26.71 7.46 19.77
N PHE A 322 25.60 7.11 19.10
CA PHE A 322 25.48 7.27 17.65
C PHE A 322 24.91 8.65 17.28
N PRO A 323 25.75 9.69 17.05
CA PRO A 323 25.24 10.98 16.60
C PRO A 323 24.62 10.83 15.21
N ILE A 324 23.53 11.54 14.96
CA ILE A 324 22.90 11.57 13.64
C ILE A 324 23.61 12.55 12.71
N ILE A 325 23.69 12.23 11.42
CA ILE A 325 24.39 13.06 10.42
C ILE A 325 23.55 14.26 10.00
N LEU A 326 22.23 14.07 9.87
CA LEU A 326 21.29 15.12 9.49
C LEU A 326 20.04 15.01 10.36
N ALA A 327 19.69 16.09 11.06
CA ALA A 327 18.50 16.14 11.90
C ALA A 327 17.32 16.79 11.16
N GLY A 328 16.84 16.20 10.07
CA GLY A 328 15.66 16.70 9.37
C GLY A 328 15.05 15.67 8.41
N HIS A 329 13.80 15.31 8.70
CA HIS A 329 12.88 14.42 8.00
C HIS A 329 13.50 13.29 7.17
N VAL A 330 13.59 12.10 7.78
CA VAL A 330 13.66 10.84 7.03
C VAL A 330 12.24 10.51 6.58
N SER A 331 11.87 10.99 5.39
CA SER A 331 10.59 10.64 4.78
C SER A 331 10.77 9.31 4.05
N GLU A 332 10.20 8.25 4.61
CA GLU A 332 9.99 6.98 3.94
C GLU A 332 11.31 6.23 3.58
N GLY A 333 11.52 5.08 4.20
CA GLY A 333 12.54 4.15 3.74
C GLY A 333 12.48 2.81 4.45
N GLU A 334 12.59 1.74 3.66
CA GLU A 334 12.89 0.41 4.19
C GLU A 334 14.30 0.48 4.82
N GLY A 335 14.56 -0.29 5.88
CA GLY A 335 15.92 -0.42 6.42
C GLY A 335 16.90 -0.81 5.31
N LEU A 336 18.18 -0.48 5.44
CA LEU A 336 19.15 -0.75 4.37
C LEU A 336 19.44 -2.26 4.36
N PRO A 337 18.93 -3.03 3.37
CA PRO A 337 19.10 -4.46 3.39
C PRO A 337 20.55 -4.82 3.07
N GLY A 338 21.13 -5.65 3.90
CA GLY A 338 22.52 -6.05 3.74
C GLY A 338 22.86 -7.36 4.42
N LYS A 339 24.09 -7.81 4.17
CA LYS A 339 24.65 -8.97 4.85
C LYS A 339 26.15 -8.78 5.06
N ARG A 340 26.61 -9.11 6.25
CA ARG A 340 28.03 -9.18 6.57
C ARG A 340 28.70 -10.34 5.82
N VAL A 341 29.84 -10.07 5.20
CA VAL A 341 30.64 -11.05 4.46
C VAL A 341 32.07 -11.09 5.00
N ASN A 342 32.83 -12.13 4.64
CA ASN A 342 34.24 -12.22 5.02
C ASN A 342 35.00 -11.02 4.44
N GLY A 343 35.47 -10.13 5.31
CA GLY A 343 36.21 -8.94 4.91
C GLY A 343 35.37 -7.70 4.59
N GLY A 344 34.05 -7.68 4.86
CA GLY A 344 33.25 -6.47 4.60
C GLY A 344 31.74 -6.62 4.76
N VAL A 345 31.00 -5.82 3.99
CA VAL A 345 29.53 -5.83 3.96
C VAL A 345 29.03 -5.80 2.52
N LEU A 346 28.00 -6.60 2.25
CA LEU A 346 27.24 -6.58 1.01
C LEU A 346 25.97 -5.77 1.23
N LEU A 347 25.85 -4.62 0.56
CA LEU A 347 24.67 -3.77 0.62
C LEU A 347 23.83 -3.96 -0.64
N SER A 348 22.51 -4.03 -0.47
CA SER A 348 21.54 -4.09 -1.56
C SER A 348 20.93 -2.71 -1.81
N ASN A 349 20.44 -2.48 -3.03
CA ASN A 349 19.72 -1.24 -3.41
C ASN A 349 20.52 0.06 -3.21
N VAL A 350 21.81 0.00 -3.54
CA VAL A 350 22.73 1.15 -3.57
C VAL A 350 23.17 1.47 -4.99
N LEU A 351 23.32 2.75 -5.28
CA LEU A 351 23.92 3.28 -6.50
C LEU A 351 25.38 3.66 -6.20
N VAL A 352 26.32 3.13 -6.98
CA VAL A 352 27.76 3.45 -6.81
C VAL A 352 28.16 4.49 -7.86
N LEU A 353 28.69 5.62 -7.40
CA LEU A 353 29.20 6.72 -8.24
C LEU A 353 30.70 6.90 -8.02
N SER A 354 31.40 7.34 -9.05
CA SER A 354 32.80 7.74 -8.96
C SER A 354 32.92 9.25 -9.10
N VAL A 355 33.72 9.87 -8.22
CA VAL A 355 33.99 11.31 -8.24
C VAL A 355 35.50 11.54 -8.24
N ALA A 356 35.98 12.37 -9.18
CA ALA A 356 37.40 12.71 -9.25
C ALA A 356 37.73 13.80 -8.23
N ARG A 357 38.98 13.87 -7.78
CA ARG A 357 39.43 14.92 -6.86
C ARG A 357 39.34 16.33 -7.47
N GLU A 358 39.49 16.43 -8.79
CA GLU A 358 39.33 17.69 -9.54
C GLU A 358 37.90 18.25 -9.45
N ASP A 359 36.93 17.42 -9.07
CA ASP A 359 35.53 17.81 -8.86
C ASP A 359 35.27 18.38 -7.46
N HIS A 360 36.28 18.43 -6.59
CA HIS A 360 36.20 19.10 -5.30
C HIS A 360 36.07 20.62 -5.51
N CYS A 361 34.95 21.20 -5.05
CA CYS A 361 34.60 22.59 -5.36
C CYS A 361 34.65 22.93 -6.87
N SER A 362 34.38 21.96 -7.75
CA SER A 362 34.29 22.22 -9.19
C SER A 362 33.21 23.28 -9.48
N THR A 363 33.59 24.29 -10.27
CA THR A 363 32.84 25.54 -10.48
C THR A 363 31.68 25.43 -11.46
N VAL A 364 31.49 24.28 -12.12
CA VAL A 364 30.48 24.12 -13.18
C VAL A 364 29.47 23.04 -12.83
N LEU A 365 28.30 23.47 -12.35
CA LEU A 365 27.16 22.57 -12.14
C LEU A 365 26.49 22.26 -13.50
N PRO A 366 26.04 21.02 -13.78
CA PRO A 366 25.22 20.74 -14.96
C PRO A 366 23.96 21.61 -14.99
N SER A 367 23.58 22.13 -16.16
CA SER A 367 22.44 23.04 -16.31
C SER A 367 21.13 22.48 -15.71
N LYS A 368 20.90 21.16 -15.87
CA LYS A 368 19.75 20.45 -15.29
C LYS A 368 19.79 20.45 -13.75
N LEU A 369 20.96 20.22 -13.16
CA LEU A 369 21.17 20.21 -11.71
C LEU A 369 20.96 21.59 -11.11
N LYS A 370 21.52 22.65 -11.70
CA LYS A 370 21.27 24.05 -11.28
C LYS A 370 19.78 24.36 -11.23
N THR A 371 19.09 23.95 -12.28
CA THR A 371 17.67 24.21 -12.42
C THR A 371 16.85 23.44 -11.38
N TYR A 372 17.21 22.19 -11.07
CA TYR A 372 16.59 21.43 -9.99
C TYR A 372 16.83 22.07 -8.63
N ILE A 373 18.07 22.48 -8.34
CA ILE A 373 18.41 23.10 -7.06
C ILE A 373 17.66 24.42 -6.88
N ARG A 374 17.67 25.31 -7.88
CA ARG A 374 16.97 26.61 -7.80
C ARG A 374 15.45 26.47 -7.77
N ASP A 375 14.89 25.79 -8.77
CA ASP A 375 13.43 25.81 -9.00
C ASP A 375 12.68 24.81 -8.12
N ARG A 376 13.37 23.83 -7.52
CA ARG A 376 12.73 22.79 -6.70
C ARG A 376 13.33 22.64 -5.32
N TRP A 377 14.63 22.41 -5.19
CA TRP A 377 15.23 22.14 -3.88
C TRP A 377 15.14 23.35 -2.96
N LEU A 378 15.65 24.50 -3.41
CA LEU A 378 15.58 25.76 -2.68
C LEU A 378 14.15 26.32 -2.66
N ALA A 379 13.34 26.09 -3.70
CA ALA A 379 11.93 26.47 -3.68
C ALA A 379 11.09 25.74 -2.62
N MET A 380 11.46 24.49 -2.26
CA MET A 380 10.86 23.76 -1.13
C MET A 380 11.37 24.26 0.22
N ALA A 381 12.62 24.71 0.28
CA ALA A 381 13.21 25.23 1.51
C ALA A 381 12.86 26.71 1.77
N ALA A 382 12.58 27.52 0.75
CA ALA A 382 12.65 28.98 0.84
C ALA A 382 11.44 29.83 0.33
N PRO A 383 10.21 29.32 0.15
CA PRO A 383 9.18 30.07 -0.58
C PRO A 383 8.75 31.42 0.04
N HIS A 384 9.13 31.71 1.30
CA HIS A 384 8.74 32.92 2.04
C HIS A 384 9.89 33.76 2.65
N HIS A 385 11.17 33.46 2.38
CA HIS A 385 12.26 33.94 3.26
C HIS A 385 13.51 34.55 2.60
N GLY A 386 13.41 35.06 1.37
CA GLY A 386 14.41 35.99 0.81
C GLY A 386 15.81 35.41 0.54
N ILE A 387 15.95 34.08 0.38
CA ILE A 387 17.21 33.47 -0.07
C ILE A 387 17.41 33.82 -1.55
N SER A 388 18.44 34.63 -1.87
CA SER A 388 18.78 34.96 -3.26
C SER A 388 19.30 33.72 -3.98
N THR A 389 18.65 33.34 -5.08
CA THR A 389 19.07 32.22 -5.94
C THR A 389 19.92 32.68 -7.14
N ASP A 390 20.08 34.00 -7.30
CA ASP A 390 20.86 34.63 -8.35
C ASP A 390 22.31 34.80 -7.90
N GLY A 391 23.21 34.05 -8.55
CA GLY A 391 24.65 34.02 -8.26
C GLY A 391 25.38 32.94 -9.07
N PRO A 392 26.73 32.93 -9.06
CA PRO A 392 27.54 31.88 -9.67
C PRO A 392 27.27 30.50 -9.04
N ASP A 393 27.63 29.42 -9.73
CA ASP A 393 27.32 28.03 -9.33
C ASP A 393 27.84 27.66 -7.93
N GLU A 394 29.00 28.18 -7.58
CA GLU A 394 29.62 28.01 -6.25
C GLU A 394 28.72 28.58 -5.14
N THR A 395 28.09 29.74 -5.39
CA THR A 395 27.13 30.35 -4.46
C THR A 395 25.90 29.46 -4.27
N LEU A 396 25.49 28.70 -5.29
CA LEU A 396 24.35 27.79 -5.21
C LEU A 396 24.67 26.57 -4.33
N ALA A 397 25.84 25.94 -4.51
CA ALA A 397 26.28 24.80 -3.71
C ALA A 397 26.53 25.20 -2.23
N GLN A 398 27.10 26.38 -2.00
CA GLN A 398 27.24 26.96 -0.66
C GLN A 398 25.87 27.23 -0.03
N THR A 399 24.91 27.78 -0.77
CA THR A 399 23.56 28.05 -0.24
C THR A 399 22.87 26.76 0.22
N VAL A 400 23.01 25.67 -0.55
CA VAL A 400 22.51 24.35 -0.16
C VAL A 400 23.20 23.85 1.10
N TYR A 401 24.52 24.00 1.22
CA TYR A 401 25.27 23.65 2.43
C TYR A 401 24.79 24.45 3.65
N GLU A 402 24.58 25.76 3.52
CA GLU A 402 24.05 26.61 4.60
C GLU A 402 22.63 26.18 5.01
N CYS A 403 21.79 25.79 4.05
CA CYS A 403 20.47 25.21 4.33
C CYS A 403 20.59 23.88 5.09
N LEU A 404 21.48 22.98 4.68
CA LEU A 404 21.74 21.72 5.38
C LEU A 404 22.28 21.96 6.79
N LYS A 405 23.21 22.90 6.97
CA LYS A 405 23.75 23.31 8.28
C LYS A 405 22.66 23.87 9.18
N ARG A 406 21.74 24.66 8.64
CA ARG A 406 20.53 25.11 9.38
C ARG A 406 19.68 23.92 9.79
N SER A 407 19.52 22.89 8.96
CA SER A 407 18.87 21.62 9.30
C SER A 407 19.72 20.66 10.16
N ILE A 408 20.76 21.17 10.84
CA ILE A 408 21.64 20.43 11.76
C ILE A 408 22.37 19.28 11.05
N PHE A 409 22.87 19.55 9.86
CA PHE A 409 23.84 18.68 9.21
C PHE A 409 25.20 18.75 9.93
N SER A 410 25.72 17.59 10.36
CA SER A 410 26.96 17.51 11.12
C SER A 410 28.22 17.51 10.25
N GLY A 411 28.09 17.45 8.92
CA GLY A 411 29.26 17.35 8.04
C GLY A 411 30.00 18.66 7.86
N GLU A 412 31.33 18.59 7.81
CA GLU A 412 32.24 19.74 7.77
C GLU A 412 33.12 19.76 6.52
N GLY A 413 33.10 18.69 5.72
CA GLY A 413 33.85 18.65 4.47
C GLY A 413 33.22 19.54 3.39
N GLY A 414 34.06 20.18 2.58
CA GLY A 414 33.60 20.87 1.36
C GLY A 414 32.84 19.92 0.42
N TRP A 415 32.07 20.46 -0.52
CA TRP A 415 31.26 19.64 -1.41
C TRP A 415 32.02 19.11 -2.62
N TYR A 416 31.48 18.03 -3.18
CA TYR A 416 31.96 17.41 -4.41
C TYR A 416 30.81 17.39 -5.40
N THR A 417 31.10 17.68 -6.67
CA THR A 417 30.11 17.65 -7.73
C THR A 417 30.26 16.39 -8.56
N SER A 418 29.15 15.91 -9.10
CA SER A 418 29.10 14.83 -10.09
C SER A 418 28.04 15.18 -11.13
N GLU A 419 27.98 14.43 -12.22
CA GLU A 419 26.91 14.60 -13.22
C GLU A 419 25.50 14.42 -12.63
N LEU A 420 25.38 13.67 -11.53
CA LEU A 420 24.11 13.30 -10.91
C LEU A 420 23.75 14.16 -9.69
N GLY A 421 24.69 14.90 -9.10
CA GLY A 421 24.41 15.73 -7.93
C GLY A 421 25.59 16.29 -7.16
N ILE A 422 25.27 16.93 -6.02
CA ILE A 422 26.23 17.49 -5.07
C ILE A 422 26.29 16.61 -3.82
N PHE A 423 27.50 16.32 -3.40
CA PHE A 423 27.83 15.45 -2.29
C PHE A 423 28.50 16.24 -1.16
N TYR A 424 27.99 16.08 0.07
CA TYR A 424 28.48 16.75 1.27
C TYR A 424 28.99 15.69 2.27
N PRO A 425 30.32 15.50 2.39
CA PRO A 425 30.89 14.53 3.30
C PRO A 425 30.88 14.99 4.75
N GLN A 426 30.89 14.03 5.67
CA GLN A 426 31.01 14.34 7.09
C GLN A 426 32.35 15.00 7.44
N THR A 427 33.44 14.50 6.87
CA THR A 427 34.81 15.01 7.05
C THR A 427 35.45 15.27 5.69
N GLU A 428 36.47 16.11 5.65
CA GLU A 428 37.26 16.29 4.43
C GLU A 428 37.88 14.95 3.98
N LEU A 429 37.81 14.66 2.67
CA LEU A 429 38.35 13.42 2.09
C LEU A 429 39.82 13.64 1.71
N SER A 430 40.75 13.26 2.59
CA SER A 430 42.19 13.49 2.44
C SER A 430 42.91 12.30 1.77
N GLY A 431 42.86 12.24 0.43
CA GLY A 431 43.45 11.13 -0.35
C GLY A 431 43.89 11.49 -1.77
N ASP A 432 44.79 10.67 -2.34
CA ASP A 432 45.24 10.76 -3.74
C ASP A 432 44.56 9.61 -4.53
N GLY A 433 43.39 9.85 -5.13
CA GLY A 433 42.67 8.84 -5.91
C GLY A 433 41.20 9.15 -6.20
N GLU A 434 40.53 8.23 -6.90
CA GLU A 434 39.11 8.26 -7.22
C GLU A 434 38.26 7.97 -5.95
N VAL A 435 37.25 8.80 -5.68
CA VAL A 435 36.32 8.61 -4.56
C VAL A 435 35.10 7.84 -5.05
N ARG A 436 34.77 6.72 -4.40
CA ARG A 436 33.55 5.95 -4.69
C ARG A 436 32.45 6.28 -3.69
N LEU A 437 31.30 6.71 -4.17
CA LEU A 437 30.12 7.05 -3.37
C LEU A 437 29.08 5.95 -3.51
N CYS A 438 28.69 5.33 -2.40
CA CYS A 438 27.58 4.37 -2.34
C CYS A 438 26.33 5.11 -1.84
N VAL A 439 25.48 5.56 -2.76
CA VAL A 439 24.23 6.30 -2.49
C VAL A 439 23.10 5.31 -2.28
N VAL A 440 22.37 5.41 -1.17
CA VAL A 440 21.24 4.52 -0.90
C VAL A 440 20.01 4.96 -1.69
N LEU A 441 19.31 4.00 -2.32
CA LEU A 441 18.09 4.29 -3.08
C LEU A 441 16.80 4.09 -2.27
N GLU A 442 16.86 3.31 -1.19
CA GLU A 442 15.68 2.95 -0.38
C GLU A 442 15.43 3.86 0.82
N ILE A 443 16.42 4.66 1.22
CA ILE A 443 16.28 5.63 2.32
C ILE A 443 16.22 7.02 1.68
N SER A 444 15.08 7.71 1.78
CA SER A 444 14.97 9.11 1.39
C SER A 444 15.03 10.06 2.57
N TRP A 445 15.82 11.12 2.41
CA TRP A 445 15.70 12.33 3.21
C TRP A 445 14.81 13.32 2.44
N ARG A 446 14.09 14.18 3.16
CA ARG A 446 13.26 15.25 2.56
C ARG A 446 14.05 16.12 1.56
N PHE A 447 15.37 16.17 1.72
CA PHE A 447 16.29 16.99 0.93
C PHE A 447 17.38 16.20 0.18
N GLY A 448 17.29 14.87 0.07
CA GLY A 448 18.31 14.07 -0.64
C GLY A 448 18.36 12.59 -0.22
N ALA A 449 19.54 11.97 -0.36
CA ALA A 449 19.78 10.58 0.07
C ALA A 449 21.09 10.46 0.87
N PRO A 450 21.15 9.55 1.87
CA PRO A 450 22.39 9.23 2.55
C PRO A 450 23.34 8.46 1.63
N ALA A 451 24.64 8.67 1.81
CA ALA A 451 25.67 7.97 1.06
C ALA A 451 26.88 7.61 1.93
N LEU A 452 27.61 6.58 1.51
CA LEU A 452 28.90 6.19 2.09
C LEU A 452 30.01 6.41 1.06
N ALA A 453 30.95 7.29 1.34
CA ALA A 453 32.17 7.45 0.55
C ALA A 453 33.21 6.40 0.92
N SER A 454 33.93 5.89 -0.07
CA SER A 454 35.11 5.05 0.05
C SER A 454 36.24 5.68 -0.77
N PHE A 455 37.40 5.89 -0.16
CA PHE A 455 38.56 6.54 -0.78
C PHE A 455 39.86 5.98 -0.20
N THR A 456 40.98 6.13 -0.92
CA THR A 456 42.31 5.79 -0.42
C THR A 456 42.96 7.05 0.12
N ASP A 457 43.41 7.03 1.37
CA ASP A 457 44.11 8.17 1.98
C ASP A 457 45.54 8.33 1.43
N ARG A 458 46.24 9.40 1.85
CA ARG A 458 47.62 9.68 1.43
C ARG A 458 48.65 8.65 1.93
N GLU A 459 48.28 7.81 2.90
CA GLU A 459 49.11 6.73 3.45
C GLU A 459 48.91 5.42 2.69
N GLY A 460 48.03 5.39 1.67
CA GLY A 460 47.70 4.22 0.88
C GLY A 460 46.62 3.33 1.51
N GLU A 461 46.00 3.76 2.61
CA GLU A 461 44.95 3.01 3.28
C GLU A 461 43.55 3.40 2.81
N ARG A 462 42.71 2.39 2.53
CA ARG A 462 41.31 2.62 2.16
C ARG A 462 40.46 3.03 3.37
N ARG A 463 39.85 4.21 3.32
CA ARG A 463 38.93 4.75 4.33
C ARG A 463 37.49 4.79 3.82
N THR A 464 36.54 4.83 4.76
CA THR A 464 35.12 5.08 4.48
C THR A 464 34.59 6.21 5.33
N CYS A 465 33.73 7.06 4.78
CA CYS A 465 33.15 8.21 5.47
C CYS A 465 31.67 8.36 5.09
N PRO A 466 30.73 8.50 6.04
CA PRO A 466 29.34 8.70 5.73
C PRO A 466 29.08 10.16 5.30
N SER A 467 27.94 10.41 4.67
CA SER A 467 27.69 11.69 3.99
C SER A 467 26.21 11.88 3.61
N GLY A 468 25.85 13.12 3.27
CA GLY A 468 24.57 13.45 2.65
C GLY A 468 24.74 13.91 1.20
N THR A 469 23.79 13.58 0.33
CA THR A 469 23.70 14.15 -1.03
C THR A 469 22.54 15.15 -1.09
N SER A 470 22.65 16.25 -1.86
CA SER A 470 21.54 17.22 -2.05
C SER A 470 20.64 16.92 -3.25
N THR A 471 20.96 15.88 -4.01
CA THR A 471 20.12 15.39 -5.09
C THR A 471 19.34 14.19 -4.62
N ASN A 472 18.03 14.28 -4.74
CA ASN A 472 17.12 13.19 -4.42
C ASN A 472 16.99 12.26 -5.65
N PRO A 473 17.58 11.05 -5.67
CA PRO A 473 17.30 10.06 -6.72
C PRO A 473 15.85 9.55 -6.67
N THR A 474 15.13 9.80 -5.58
CA THR A 474 13.81 9.26 -5.25
C THR A 474 12.85 10.34 -4.75
N SER A 475 12.63 11.39 -5.54
CA SER A 475 11.53 12.32 -5.29
C SER A 475 10.18 11.67 -5.65
N ARG A 476 9.63 10.87 -4.73
CA ARG A 476 8.20 10.54 -4.69
C ARG A 476 7.60 11.23 -3.47
N ARG A 477 6.75 12.24 -3.72
CA ARG A 477 5.90 13.00 -2.76
C ARG A 477 6.50 14.32 -2.23
N HIS A 478 6.35 15.38 -3.00
CA HIS A 478 5.34 16.43 -2.79
C HIS A 478 5.42 17.42 -3.97
N THR A 479 4.26 17.93 -4.38
CA THR A 479 4.00 18.93 -5.44
C THR A 479 4.54 18.63 -6.86
N GLY A 480 3.61 18.29 -7.75
CA GLY A 480 3.86 18.13 -9.17
C GLY A 480 4.17 19.47 -9.86
N ARG A 481 5.43 19.68 -10.27
CA ARG A 481 5.85 20.54 -11.41
C ARG A 481 7.34 20.35 -11.75
N LEU A 482 7.66 19.47 -12.74
CA LEU A 482 8.89 19.39 -13.57
C LEU A 482 10.32 19.44 -12.94
N LYS A 483 11.17 18.41 -13.18
CA LYS A 483 12.55 18.48 -13.77
C LYS A 483 13.48 17.30 -13.39
N PHE A 484 13.88 16.55 -14.44
CA PHE A 484 15.14 15.81 -14.72
C PHE A 484 15.93 15.08 -13.61
N ILE A 485 16.06 13.76 -13.76
CA ILE A 485 17.36 13.06 -13.87
C ILE A 485 17.25 12.14 -15.10
N LEU A 486 18.34 12.02 -15.86
CA LEU A 486 18.45 11.47 -17.20
C LEU A 486 18.03 10.00 -17.33
N GLU A 487 17.19 9.70 -18.32
CA GLU A 487 17.32 8.47 -19.11
C GLU A 487 18.59 8.61 -19.96
N LEU A 488 19.66 7.93 -19.56
CA LEU A 488 20.71 7.40 -20.43
C LEU A 488 21.65 6.51 -19.61
N CYS A 489 21.25 5.26 -19.42
CA CYS A 489 22.11 4.11 -19.65
C CYS A 489 21.21 2.88 -19.85
N MET A 490 21.07 2.48 -21.11
CA MET A 490 20.71 1.11 -21.44
C MET A 490 21.80 0.20 -20.86
N SER A 491 21.37 -0.92 -20.26
CA SER A 491 22.21 -1.99 -19.69
C SER A 491 23.01 -1.61 -18.43
N VAL A 492 22.42 -1.80 -17.25
CA VAL A 492 23.11 -2.47 -16.12
C VAL A 492 22.09 -3.31 -15.36
N SER A 493 22.25 -4.63 -15.41
CA SER A 493 21.60 -5.61 -14.53
C SER A 493 21.79 -5.21 -13.06
N GLY A 494 20.77 -5.38 -12.22
CA GLY A 494 20.85 -5.10 -10.78
C GLY A 494 22.18 -5.58 -10.18
N SER A 495 23.04 -4.62 -9.81
CA SER A 495 24.37 -4.89 -9.30
C SER A 495 24.34 -4.82 -7.78
N THR A 496 24.57 -5.97 -7.15
CA THR A 496 24.95 -6.10 -5.74
C THR A 496 26.30 -5.41 -5.55
N ALA A 497 26.42 -4.49 -4.59
CA ALA A 497 27.69 -3.81 -4.31
C ALA A 497 28.39 -4.52 -3.14
N THR A 498 29.43 -5.28 -3.45
CA THR A 498 30.33 -5.86 -2.45
C THR A 498 31.30 -4.77 -1.98
N ILE A 499 31.13 -4.27 -0.77
CA ILE A 499 32.14 -3.42 -0.15
C ILE A 499 33.19 -4.37 0.45
N GLU A 500 34.12 -4.76 -0.45
CA GLU A 500 35.37 -5.53 -0.30
C GLU A 500 35.33 -7.05 -0.53
N ALA A 501 35.69 -7.45 -1.76
CA ALA A 501 36.58 -8.57 -2.05
C ALA A 501 37.84 -7.99 -2.74
N THR A 502 39.02 -8.47 -2.32
CA THR A 502 40.34 -8.00 -2.74
C THR A 502 40.58 -8.16 -4.25
N ALA A 503 41.11 -7.11 -4.89
CA ALA A 503 41.86 -7.25 -6.13
C ALA A 503 43.27 -7.74 -5.76
N HIS A 504 43.61 -8.97 -6.13
CA HIS A 504 45.00 -9.40 -6.25
C HIS A 504 45.28 -9.61 -7.73
N ASP A 505 46.04 -8.69 -8.32
CA ASP A 505 46.83 -8.96 -9.52
C ASP A 505 48.08 -9.74 -9.08
N GLY A 506 48.38 -10.84 -9.76
CA GLY A 506 49.63 -11.59 -9.56
C GLY A 506 49.45 -13.10 -9.73
N GLU A 507 49.79 -13.59 -10.92
CA GLU A 507 50.23 -14.94 -11.30
C GLU A 507 50.20 -16.04 -10.22
N ASP A 508 49.39 -17.10 -10.44
CA ASP A 508 49.95 -18.45 -10.58
C ASP A 508 48.93 -19.44 -11.19
N LYS A 509 49.43 -20.23 -12.14
CA LYS A 509 48.76 -21.37 -12.78
C LYS A 509 48.95 -22.62 -11.91
N SER A 510 48.12 -23.65 -12.18
CA SER A 510 48.08 -25.02 -11.59
C SER A 510 47.21 -25.08 -10.33
N ASP A 511 46.16 -25.90 -10.19
CA ASP A 511 45.90 -27.25 -10.71
C ASP A 511 44.42 -27.52 -11.01
N MET A 512 44.19 -28.54 -11.85
CA MET A 512 42.89 -29.12 -12.20
C MET A 512 42.22 -29.83 -11.01
N VAL A 513 40.88 -29.96 -11.02
CA VAL A 513 40.13 -31.25 -11.16
C VAL A 513 38.59 -31.01 -11.07
N GLN A 514 37.94 -31.39 -12.17
CA GLN A 514 36.60 -32.01 -12.41
C GLN A 514 35.38 -31.82 -11.45
N ASP A 515 34.25 -31.54 -12.11
CA ASP A 515 32.81 -31.75 -11.77
C ASP A 515 32.51 -33.07 -11.00
N PRO A 516 31.40 -33.20 -10.22
CA PRO A 516 30.05 -33.36 -10.83
C PRO A 516 28.78 -33.00 -10.00
N GLU A 517 27.65 -33.05 -10.73
CA GLU A 517 26.22 -33.23 -10.39
C GLU A 517 25.74 -33.59 -8.96
N LYS A 518 24.52 -33.07 -8.67
CA LYS A 518 23.38 -33.65 -7.90
C LYS A 518 23.66 -34.34 -6.56
N GLN A 519 23.11 -33.77 -5.48
CA GLN A 519 22.51 -34.56 -4.41
C GLN A 519 21.23 -33.92 -3.86
N VAL A 520 20.11 -34.55 -4.23
CA VAL A 520 18.83 -34.51 -3.52
C VAL A 520 18.93 -35.54 -2.40
N VAL A 521 18.62 -35.15 -1.15
CA VAL A 521 18.32 -36.10 -0.08
C VAL A 521 17.05 -35.67 0.64
N THR A 522 16.04 -36.51 0.46
CA THR A 522 14.73 -36.55 1.10
C THR A 522 14.87 -37.03 2.55
N ALA A 523 14.15 -36.40 3.49
CA ALA A 523 13.88 -36.98 4.81
C ALA A 523 12.37 -37.12 4.99
N THR A 524 11.92 -38.37 5.03
CA THR A 524 10.58 -38.84 5.36
C THR A 524 10.30 -38.69 6.85
N LEU A 525 9.09 -38.27 7.22
CA LEU A 525 8.55 -38.41 8.57
C LEU A 525 7.23 -39.18 8.51
N ASP A 526 7.16 -40.18 9.36
CA ASP A 526 6.11 -41.19 9.50
C ASP A 526 4.74 -40.58 9.84
N GLY A 527 3.71 -41.31 9.38
CA GLY A 527 2.32 -41.06 9.74
C GLY A 527 1.99 -41.50 11.16
N SER A 528 1.36 -40.61 11.90
CA SER A 528 0.40 -40.95 12.94
C SER A 528 -0.80 -40.02 12.79
N GLU A 529 -1.93 -40.59 12.41
CA GLU A 529 -3.24 -39.93 12.38
C GLU A 529 -3.60 -39.44 13.79
N LEU A 530 -3.89 -38.14 13.91
CA LEU A 530 -4.62 -37.55 15.02
C LEU A 530 -5.73 -36.70 14.40
N GLU A 531 -6.95 -37.22 14.46
CA GLU A 531 -8.18 -36.44 14.24
C GLU A 531 -8.18 -35.26 15.22
N VAL A 532 -8.27 -34.04 14.69
CA VAL A 532 -8.48 -32.82 15.47
C VAL A 532 -9.84 -32.25 15.09
N ASP A 533 -10.76 -32.30 16.04
CA ASP A 533 -12.03 -31.55 16.03
C ASP A 533 -11.77 -30.08 15.67
N GLU A 534 -12.44 -29.57 14.62
CA GLU A 534 -12.40 -28.15 14.26
C GLU A 534 -13.09 -27.31 15.36
N PRO A 535 -12.38 -26.40 16.05
CA PRO A 535 -13.04 -25.42 16.90
C PRO A 535 -13.72 -24.34 16.04
N PRO A 536 -14.83 -23.74 16.50
CA PRO A 536 -15.58 -22.75 15.74
C PRO A 536 -14.73 -21.52 15.41
N LEU A 537 -14.72 -21.16 14.12
CA LEU A 537 -13.97 -20.05 13.50
C LEU A 537 -14.03 -18.73 14.29
N THR A 538 -13.00 -18.45 15.09
CA THR A 538 -12.69 -17.13 15.62
C THR A 538 -12.07 -16.28 14.50
N ALA A 539 -12.70 -15.16 14.16
CA ALA A 539 -12.22 -14.26 13.09
C ALA A 539 -10.86 -13.65 13.46
N GLN A 540 -9.83 -13.98 12.68
CA GLN A 540 -8.48 -13.39 12.75
C GLN A 540 -8.45 -12.02 12.04
N ASP A 541 -7.67 -11.08 12.59
CA ASP A 541 -7.53 -9.72 12.06
C ASP A 541 -6.70 -9.66 10.74
N PRO A 542 -7.01 -8.74 9.81
CA PRO A 542 -6.33 -8.62 8.50
C PRO A 542 -4.82 -8.36 8.54
N GLU A 543 -4.29 -7.86 9.66
CA GLU A 543 -2.86 -7.55 9.86
C GLU A 543 -1.96 -8.80 9.82
N GLN A 544 -2.52 -9.98 10.07
CA GLN A 544 -1.80 -11.25 10.05
C GLN A 544 -1.42 -11.72 8.63
N TYR A 545 -2.03 -11.16 7.58
CA TYR A 545 -1.87 -11.64 6.19
C TYR A 545 -0.77 -10.95 5.39
N GLY A 546 -0.19 -9.83 5.83
CA GLY A 546 0.87 -9.09 5.13
C GLY A 546 0.46 -8.49 3.77
N GLU A 547 1.37 -7.77 3.10
CA GLU A 547 1.12 -7.20 1.75
C GLU A 547 0.72 -8.28 0.73
N PRO A 548 -0.07 -7.94 -0.32
CA PRO A 548 -0.33 -8.83 -1.46
C PRO A 548 0.95 -9.50 -1.98
N PRO A 549 0.97 -10.85 -2.11
CA PRO A 549 2.19 -11.56 -2.51
C PRO A 549 2.65 -11.23 -3.93
N ASP A 550 1.78 -10.58 -4.74
CA ASP A 550 2.07 -10.13 -6.10
C ASP A 550 2.61 -11.25 -7.03
N GLY A 551 2.30 -12.52 -6.69
CA GLY A 551 2.79 -13.71 -7.36
C GLY A 551 2.51 -15.00 -6.58
N GLY A 552 3.12 -16.10 -7.02
CA GLY A 552 2.94 -17.44 -6.45
C GLY A 552 1.90 -18.30 -7.17
N LEU A 553 2.04 -19.63 -7.07
CA LEU A 553 1.17 -20.60 -7.76
C LEU A 553 -0.31 -20.38 -7.40
N ARG A 554 -0.60 -20.16 -6.11
CA ARG A 554 -1.99 -19.95 -5.64
C ARG A 554 -2.61 -18.69 -6.23
N ALA A 555 -1.89 -17.58 -6.25
CA ALA A 555 -2.38 -16.31 -6.77
C ALA A 555 -2.69 -16.40 -8.28
N TRP A 556 -1.80 -17.04 -9.05
CA TRP A 556 -2.02 -17.25 -10.49
C TRP A 556 -3.12 -18.27 -10.79
N LEU A 557 -3.29 -19.28 -9.95
CA LEU A 557 -4.39 -20.24 -10.05
C LEU A 557 -5.76 -19.56 -9.81
N VAL A 558 -5.83 -18.59 -8.89
CA VAL A 558 -7.03 -17.75 -8.71
C VAL A 558 -7.31 -16.94 -9.97
N VAL A 559 -6.29 -16.30 -10.57
CA VAL A 559 -6.44 -15.54 -11.82
C VAL A 559 -6.89 -16.43 -12.97
N ALA A 560 -6.33 -17.64 -13.11
CA ALA A 560 -6.74 -18.62 -14.11
C ALA A 560 -8.21 -19.05 -13.91
N GLY A 561 -8.63 -19.25 -12.66
CA GLY A 561 -10.03 -19.50 -12.30
C GLY A 561 -10.95 -18.36 -12.73
N CYS A 562 -10.59 -17.12 -12.42
CA CYS A 562 -11.36 -15.94 -12.85
C CYS A 562 -11.39 -15.78 -14.38
N ALA A 563 -10.31 -16.13 -15.08
CA ALA A 563 -10.25 -16.11 -16.54
C ALA A 563 -11.20 -17.14 -17.16
N VAL A 564 -11.19 -18.38 -16.66
CA VAL A 564 -12.09 -19.45 -17.10
C VAL A 564 -13.56 -19.07 -16.81
N GLY A 565 -13.84 -18.49 -15.64
CA GLY A 565 -15.17 -17.96 -15.32
C GLY A 565 -15.62 -16.84 -16.26
N SER A 566 -14.71 -15.94 -16.62
CA SER A 566 -14.98 -14.86 -17.59
C SER A 566 -15.22 -15.40 -18.99
N CYS A 567 -14.56 -16.50 -19.37
CA CYS A 567 -14.79 -17.22 -20.62
C CYS A 567 -16.20 -17.84 -20.67
N ALA A 568 -16.59 -18.55 -19.62
CA ALA A 568 -17.92 -19.15 -19.47
C ALA A 568 -19.04 -18.08 -19.54
N THR A 569 -18.94 -17.04 -18.71
CA THR A 569 -19.98 -16.00 -18.60
C THR A 569 -20.09 -15.13 -19.86
N PHE A 570 -19.06 -14.33 -20.17
CA PHE A 570 -19.11 -13.42 -21.32
C PHE A 570 -19.05 -14.17 -22.66
N GLY A 571 -18.44 -15.35 -22.73
CA GLY A 571 -18.42 -16.14 -23.96
C GLY A 571 -19.81 -16.59 -24.37
N PHE A 572 -20.58 -17.13 -23.41
CA PHE A 572 -21.95 -17.54 -23.68
C PHE A 572 -22.86 -16.36 -24.05
N ILE A 573 -22.66 -15.20 -23.42
CA ILE A 573 -23.39 -13.96 -23.73
C ILE A 573 -23.06 -13.45 -25.15
N ASN A 574 -21.79 -13.43 -25.53
CA ASN A 574 -21.35 -13.00 -26.86
C ASN A 574 -21.86 -13.91 -27.99
N ALA A 575 -22.27 -15.15 -27.69
CA ALA A 575 -22.90 -16.04 -28.67
C ALA A 575 -24.36 -15.68 -29.00
N TRP A 576 -24.91 -14.61 -28.39
CA TRP A 576 -26.29 -14.19 -28.63
C TRP A 576 -26.64 -13.98 -30.10
N GLY A 577 -25.77 -13.37 -30.91
CA GLY A 577 -26.06 -13.13 -32.33
C GLY A 577 -26.46 -14.41 -33.08
N VAL A 578 -25.85 -15.54 -32.73
CA VAL A 578 -26.19 -16.87 -33.29
C VAL A 578 -27.56 -17.34 -32.80
N PHE A 579 -27.82 -17.17 -31.50
CA PHE A 579 -29.11 -17.54 -30.91
C PHE A 579 -30.25 -16.70 -31.49
N GLN A 580 -30.04 -15.40 -31.66
CA GLN A 580 -30.99 -14.47 -32.24
C GLN A 580 -31.38 -14.88 -33.65
N ALA A 581 -30.41 -15.07 -34.54
CA ALA A 581 -30.66 -15.51 -35.91
C ALA A 581 -31.47 -16.82 -35.94
N TYR A 582 -31.07 -17.81 -35.12
CA TYR A 582 -31.79 -19.08 -35.03
C TYR A 582 -33.23 -18.92 -34.51
N TYR A 583 -33.46 -18.07 -33.50
CA TYR A 583 -34.79 -17.82 -32.95
C TYR A 583 -35.69 -17.11 -33.95
N GLU A 584 -35.18 -16.11 -34.67
CA GLU A 584 -35.92 -15.34 -35.67
C GLU A 584 -36.26 -16.19 -36.91
N GLU A 585 -35.33 -17.00 -37.39
CA GLU A 585 -35.49 -17.77 -38.63
C GLU A 585 -36.20 -19.12 -38.47
N LYS A 586 -36.05 -19.79 -37.33
CA LYS A 586 -36.50 -21.20 -37.17
C LYS A 586 -37.52 -21.41 -36.07
N LEU A 587 -37.41 -20.72 -34.93
CA LEU A 587 -38.13 -21.11 -33.72
C LEU A 587 -39.34 -20.22 -33.38
N LEU A 588 -39.24 -18.90 -33.65
CA LEU A 588 -40.26 -17.91 -33.29
C LEU A 588 -40.97 -17.29 -34.50
N VAL A 589 -40.80 -17.85 -35.71
CA VAL A 589 -41.36 -17.33 -36.99
C VAL A 589 -42.85 -16.97 -36.91
N GLN A 590 -43.65 -17.68 -36.11
CA GLN A 590 -45.10 -17.47 -35.96
C GLN A 590 -45.49 -16.53 -34.78
N SER A 591 -44.53 -16.07 -33.99
CA SER A 591 -44.77 -15.20 -32.84
C SER A 591 -45.01 -13.76 -33.31
N ARG A 592 -46.04 -13.10 -32.76
CA ARG A 592 -46.32 -11.66 -33.01
C ARG A 592 -45.19 -10.71 -32.57
N TYR A 593 -44.12 -11.24 -31.97
CA TYR A 593 -43.03 -10.49 -31.35
C TYR A 593 -41.67 -10.63 -32.08
N VAL A 594 -41.60 -11.31 -33.24
CA VAL A 594 -40.35 -11.59 -33.98
C VAL A 594 -39.43 -10.37 -34.12
N HIS A 595 -39.96 -9.18 -34.41
CA HIS A 595 -39.15 -7.98 -34.69
C HIS A 595 -38.70 -7.17 -33.45
N HIS A 596 -39.21 -7.45 -32.24
CA HIS A 596 -38.92 -6.63 -31.04
C HIS A 596 -38.50 -7.43 -29.80
N ALA A 597 -38.88 -8.70 -29.71
CA ALA A 597 -38.68 -9.52 -28.52
C ALA A 597 -37.24 -10.07 -28.35
N PRO A 598 -36.57 -10.64 -29.37
CA PRO A 598 -35.21 -11.17 -29.20
C PRO A 598 -34.21 -10.12 -28.70
N ASN A 599 -34.28 -8.90 -29.24
CA ASN A 599 -33.43 -7.77 -28.82
C ASN A 599 -33.58 -7.41 -27.33
N ALA A 600 -34.75 -7.59 -26.73
CA ALA A 600 -34.96 -7.30 -25.31
C ALA A 600 -34.26 -8.32 -24.39
N GLY A 601 -34.22 -9.60 -24.76
CA GLY A 601 -33.52 -10.63 -23.98
C GLY A 601 -32.00 -10.42 -23.95
N TYR A 602 -31.41 -10.13 -25.10
CA TYR A 602 -30.01 -9.75 -25.24
C TYR A 602 -29.60 -8.58 -24.35
N LEU A 603 -30.37 -7.50 -24.48
CA LEU A 603 -30.11 -6.24 -23.82
C LEU A 603 -30.23 -6.36 -22.30
N ASN A 604 -31.20 -7.15 -21.85
CA ASN A 604 -31.32 -7.52 -20.45
C ASN A 604 -30.10 -8.32 -19.97
N THR A 605 -29.55 -9.23 -20.78
CA THR A 605 -28.38 -10.03 -20.38
C THR A 605 -27.13 -9.16 -20.19
N TYR A 606 -26.86 -8.24 -21.13
CA TYR A 606 -25.71 -7.32 -21.05
C TYR A 606 -25.84 -6.31 -19.90
N ALA A 607 -27.06 -5.90 -19.55
CA ALA A 607 -27.28 -5.04 -18.40
C ALA A 607 -27.16 -5.82 -17.07
N LEU A 608 -27.78 -7.01 -17.01
CA LEU A 608 -27.89 -7.80 -15.79
C LEU A 608 -26.60 -8.51 -15.40
N ILE A 609 -25.60 -8.62 -16.27
CA ILE A 609 -24.25 -9.05 -15.85
C ILE A 609 -23.53 -7.99 -15.01
N PHE A 610 -23.89 -6.71 -15.13
CA PHE A 610 -23.26 -5.64 -14.33
C PHE A 610 -24.15 -5.16 -13.18
N LEU A 611 -25.48 -5.24 -13.31
CA LEU A 611 -26.45 -4.71 -12.36
C LEU A 611 -26.35 -5.28 -10.92
N PRO A 612 -26.09 -6.59 -10.70
CA PRO A 612 -25.92 -7.15 -9.36
C PRO A 612 -24.70 -6.59 -8.62
N GLY A 613 -23.80 -5.89 -9.31
CA GLY A 613 -22.52 -5.42 -8.79
C GLY A 613 -22.62 -4.79 -7.41
N LEU A 614 -23.59 -3.89 -7.18
CA LEU A 614 -23.76 -3.20 -5.91
C LEU A 614 -23.97 -4.16 -4.72
N PHE A 615 -24.85 -5.15 -4.88
CA PHE A 615 -25.15 -6.12 -3.82
C PHE A 615 -24.03 -7.15 -3.67
N ILE A 616 -23.53 -7.64 -4.80
CA ILE A 616 -22.51 -8.70 -4.85
C ILE A 616 -21.17 -8.20 -4.34
N GLY A 617 -20.81 -6.95 -4.64
CA GLY A 617 -19.64 -6.29 -4.08
C GLY A 617 -19.66 -6.26 -2.55
N ARG A 618 -20.81 -5.93 -1.96
CA ARG A 618 -20.94 -5.96 -0.50
C ARG A 618 -20.88 -7.37 0.08
N ILE A 619 -21.52 -8.34 -0.58
CA ILE A 619 -21.48 -9.77 -0.19
C ILE A 619 -20.05 -10.31 -0.23
N PHE A 620 -19.27 -9.90 -1.23
CA PHE A 620 -17.84 -10.21 -1.33
C PHE A 620 -17.05 -9.64 -0.14
N ASP A 621 -17.26 -8.37 0.21
CA ASP A 621 -16.58 -7.72 1.35
C ASP A 621 -17.00 -8.35 2.70
N MET A 622 -18.23 -8.83 2.83
CA MET A 622 -18.71 -9.62 3.99
C MET A 622 -18.08 -11.03 4.07
N GLY A 623 -17.27 -11.41 3.09
CA GLY A 623 -16.51 -12.66 3.06
C GLY A 623 -17.21 -13.86 2.44
N TRP A 624 -18.38 -13.67 1.84
CA TRP A 624 -19.14 -14.71 1.17
C TRP A 624 -18.70 -14.80 -0.30
N THR A 625 -17.75 -15.69 -0.61
CA THR A 625 -17.25 -15.86 -1.98
C THR A 625 -17.69 -17.18 -2.62
N LYS A 626 -17.44 -18.33 -1.96
CA LYS A 626 -17.68 -19.66 -2.55
C LYS A 626 -19.17 -19.98 -2.75
N VAL A 627 -20.02 -19.66 -1.77
CA VAL A 627 -21.45 -20.00 -1.82
C VAL A 627 -22.18 -19.25 -2.95
N PRO A 628 -22.06 -17.90 -3.08
CA PRO A 628 -22.66 -17.19 -4.21
C PRO A 628 -22.12 -17.65 -5.57
N LEU A 629 -20.81 -17.94 -5.64
CA LEU A 629 -20.15 -18.40 -6.86
C LEU A 629 -20.65 -19.79 -7.30
N ALA A 630 -20.82 -20.73 -6.36
CA ALA A 630 -21.36 -22.05 -6.65
C ALA A 630 -22.84 -22.00 -7.05
N GLY A 631 -23.66 -21.19 -6.36
CA GLY A 631 -25.07 -21.00 -6.69
C GLY A 631 -25.26 -20.40 -8.08
N ALA A 632 -24.48 -19.37 -8.42
CA ALA A 632 -24.47 -18.77 -9.75
C ALA A 632 -24.05 -19.79 -10.83
N SER A 633 -22.98 -20.54 -10.57
CA SER A 633 -22.47 -21.56 -11.50
C SER A 633 -23.51 -22.65 -11.79
N ALA A 634 -24.17 -23.16 -10.74
CA ALA A 634 -25.23 -24.15 -10.89
C ALA A 634 -26.42 -23.61 -11.71
N LEU A 635 -26.79 -22.33 -11.49
CA LEU A 635 -27.86 -21.69 -12.23
C LEU A 635 -27.51 -21.51 -13.72
N ILE A 636 -26.29 -21.11 -14.07
CA ILE A 636 -25.84 -20.98 -15.47
C ILE A 636 -25.94 -22.32 -16.20
N VAL A 637 -25.42 -23.39 -15.58
CA VAL A 637 -25.49 -24.75 -16.14
C VAL A 637 -26.94 -25.20 -16.30
N ALA A 638 -27.77 -25.04 -15.26
CA ALA A 638 -29.18 -25.41 -15.31
C ALA A 638 -29.92 -24.67 -16.44
N VAL A 639 -29.67 -23.37 -16.59
CA VAL A 639 -30.26 -22.56 -17.67
C VAL A 639 -29.84 -23.07 -19.04
N ALA A 640 -28.56 -23.42 -19.26
CA ALA A 640 -28.09 -23.97 -20.54
C ALA A 640 -28.84 -25.25 -20.93
N PHE A 641 -29.08 -26.16 -19.97
CA PHE A 641 -29.87 -27.37 -20.20
C PHE A 641 -31.37 -27.10 -20.40
N LEU A 642 -31.95 -26.14 -19.66
CA LEU A 642 -33.36 -25.78 -19.78
C LEU A 642 -33.69 -25.11 -21.12
N ILE A 643 -32.78 -24.28 -21.65
CA ILE A 643 -32.94 -23.64 -22.97
C ILE A 643 -33.11 -24.67 -24.08
N ALA A 644 -32.48 -25.84 -23.97
CA ALA A 644 -32.65 -26.93 -24.95
C ALA A 644 -34.12 -27.38 -25.10
N GLU A 645 -34.95 -27.18 -24.07
CA GLU A 645 -36.37 -27.58 -24.08
C GLU A 645 -37.34 -26.39 -24.21
N CYS A 646 -36.82 -25.17 -24.34
CA CYS A 646 -37.63 -23.97 -24.47
C CYS A 646 -38.22 -23.81 -25.87
N THR A 647 -39.51 -23.44 -25.93
CA THR A 647 -40.24 -23.24 -27.19
C THR A 647 -40.91 -21.87 -27.30
N LYS A 648 -41.08 -21.16 -26.18
CA LYS A 648 -41.78 -19.87 -26.11
C LYS A 648 -40.79 -18.74 -25.83
N TYR A 649 -41.03 -17.57 -26.41
CA TYR A 649 -40.19 -16.38 -26.21
C TYR A 649 -39.93 -16.06 -24.73
N TRP A 650 -40.96 -16.05 -23.88
CA TRP A 650 -40.80 -15.69 -22.47
C TRP A 650 -39.88 -16.67 -21.71
N HIS A 651 -39.74 -17.93 -22.17
CA HIS A 651 -38.76 -18.85 -21.59
C HIS A 651 -37.32 -18.38 -21.84
N PHE A 652 -37.02 -17.93 -23.06
CA PHE A 652 -35.70 -17.41 -23.42
C PHE A 652 -35.41 -16.08 -22.73
N LEU A 653 -36.41 -15.20 -22.62
CA LEU A 653 -36.29 -13.95 -21.86
C LEU A 653 -35.96 -14.22 -20.38
N LEU A 654 -36.67 -15.16 -19.74
CA LEU A 654 -36.47 -15.48 -18.33
C LEU A 654 -35.16 -16.23 -18.10
N GLY A 655 -34.87 -17.26 -18.89
CA GLY A 655 -33.69 -18.11 -18.74
C GLY A 655 -32.42 -17.43 -19.24
N GLN A 656 -32.39 -17.12 -20.53
CA GLN A 656 -31.20 -16.62 -21.22
C GLN A 656 -30.99 -15.11 -21.01
N GLY A 657 -32.07 -14.35 -20.82
CA GLY A 657 -32.04 -12.92 -20.50
C GLY A 657 -31.75 -12.64 -19.02
N ILE A 658 -32.71 -13.00 -18.17
CA ILE A 658 -32.70 -12.60 -16.75
C ILE A 658 -31.83 -13.52 -15.89
N ALA A 659 -32.09 -14.83 -15.91
CA ALA A 659 -31.41 -15.77 -15.03
C ALA A 659 -29.92 -15.88 -15.36
N LEU A 660 -29.56 -16.02 -16.65
CA LEU A 660 -28.18 -16.06 -17.10
C LEU A 660 -27.45 -14.73 -16.83
N GLY A 661 -28.09 -13.59 -17.09
CA GLY A 661 -27.52 -12.26 -16.81
C GLY A 661 -27.21 -12.08 -15.32
N LEU A 662 -28.19 -12.33 -14.44
CA LEU A 662 -28.00 -12.22 -12.99
C LEU A 662 -26.95 -13.19 -12.47
N ALA A 663 -27.00 -14.47 -12.86
CA ALA A 663 -26.02 -15.47 -12.44
C ALA A 663 -24.61 -15.12 -12.95
N GLY A 664 -24.50 -14.70 -14.20
CA GLY A 664 -23.26 -14.19 -14.78
C GLY A 664 -22.71 -13.00 -14.01
N GLY A 665 -23.57 -12.08 -13.58
CA GLY A 665 -23.16 -10.91 -12.79
C GLY A 665 -22.70 -11.23 -11.38
N VAL A 666 -23.31 -12.24 -10.73
CA VAL A 666 -22.81 -12.77 -9.46
C VAL A 666 -21.41 -13.39 -9.64
N ALA A 667 -21.24 -14.24 -10.64
CA ALA A 667 -19.95 -14.89 -10.90
C ALA A 667 -18.86 -13.86 -11.28
N PHE A 668 -19.17 -12.94 -12.18
CA PHE A 668 -18.24 -11.90 -12.61
C PHE A 668 -17.87 -10.93 -11.48
N GLY A 669 -18.85 -10.49 -10.68
CA GLY A 669 -18.61 -9.63 -9.53
C GLY A 669 -17.65 -10.26 -8.50
N MET A 670 -17.81 -11.55 -8.21
CA MET A 670 -16.89 -12.28 -7.31
C MET A 670 -15.48 -12.44 -7.91
N CYS A 671 -15.39 -12.69 -9.22
CA CYS A 671 -14.13 -12.84 -9.94
C CYS A 671 -13.35 -11.52 -10.05
N LEU A 672 -14.03 -10.37 -10.09
CA LEU A 672 -13.39 -9.05 -10.13
C LEU A 672 -12.66 -8.69 -8.82
N GLY A 673 -13.26 -9.01 -7.68
CA GLY A 673 -12.70 -8.68 -6.35
C GLY A 673 -11.51 -9.57 -5.95
N CYS A 674 -11.50 -10.84 -6.35
CA CYS A 674 -10.48 -11.80 -5.91
C CYS A 674 -9.04 -11.41 -6.31
N PRO A 675 -8.71 -11.12 -7.58
CA PRO A 675 -7.35 -10.74 -7.99
C PRO A 675 -6.81 -9.52 -7.24
N ALA A 676 -7.68 -8.58 -6.86
CA ALA A 676 -7.30 -7.38 -6.12
C ALA A 676 -6.82 -7.67 -4.68
N HIS A 677 -7.16 -8.83 -4.11
CA HIS A 677 -6.63 -9.27 -2.81
C HIS A 677 -5.25 -9.94 -2.91
N TRP A 678 -4.89 -10.45 -4.09
CA TRP A 678 -3.66 -11.21 -4.32
C TRP A 678 -2.55 -10.39 -5.00
N PHE A 679 -2.92 -9.33 -5.74
CA PHE A 679 -2.00 -8.50 -6.52
C PHE A 679 -2.18 -7.01 -6.24
N LYS A 680 -1.07 -6.28 -6.09
CA LYS A 680 -0.99 -4.81 -5.92
C LYS A 680 -0.14 -4.20 -7.03
N ARG A 681 1.14 -4.58 -7.11
CA ARG A 681 2.09 -4.12 -8.14
C ARG A 681 1.73 -4.68 -9.53
N ARG A 682 1.34 -5.96 -9.60
CA ARG A 682 0.98 -6.65 -10.87
C ARG A 682 -0.53 -6.73 -11.13
N LEU A 683 -1.32 -5.91 -10.43
CA LEU A 683 -2.79 -5.95 -10.51
C LEU A 683 -3.30 -5.76 -11.94
N GLY A 684 -2.74 -4.82 -12.71
CA GLY A 684 -3.14 -4.60 -14.10
C GLY A 684 -2.92 -5.84 -14.98
N LEU A 685 -1.83 -6.57 -14.77
CA LEU A 685 -1.54 -7.83 -15.47
C LEU A 685 -2.50 -8.94 -15.06
N ALA A 686 -2.77 -9.08 -13.77
CA ALA A 686 -3.72 -10.07 -13.26
C ALA A 686 -5.14 -9.85 -13.82
N LEU A 687 -5.59 -8.59 -13.85
CA LEU A 687 -6.88 -8.20 -14.43
C LEU A 687 -6.90 -8.38 -15.96
N GLY A 688 -5.80 -8.09 -16.65
CA GLY A 688 -5.64 -8.35 -18.08
C GLY A 688 -5.74 -9.82 -18.44
N VAL A 689 -5.03 -10.70 -17.71
CA VAL A 689 -5.09 -12.16 -17.92
C VAL A 689 -6.48 -12.71 -17.61
N MET A 690 -7.13 -12.24 -16.53
CA MET A 690 -8.53 -12.56 -16.28
C MET A 690 -9.43 -12.14 -17.45
N ALA A 691 -9.25 -10.91 -17.93
CA ALA A 691 -10.05 -10.35 -19.01
C ALA A 691 -9.86 -11.09 -20.35
N VAL A 692 -8.71 -11.72 -20.62
CA VAL A 692 -8.50 -12.55 -21.83
C VAL A 692 -9.55 -13.66 -21.94
N GLY A 693 -10.00 -14.20 -20.80
CA GLY A 693 -11.03 -15.23 -20.77
C GLY A 693 -12.28 -14.86 -21.57
N SER A 694 -12.80 -13.63 -21.40
CA SER A 694 -14.00 -13.22 -22.12
C SER A 694 -13.79 -13.00 -23.63
N SER A 695 -12.58 -12.65 -24.06
CA SER A 695 -12.23 -12.61 -25.48
C SER A 695 -12.19 -14.00 -26.10
N VAL A 696 -11.51 -14.95 -25.44
CA VAL A 696 -11.46 -16.34 -25.91
C VAL A 696 -12.86 -16.94 -25.98
N GLY A 697 -13.67 -16.77 -24.92
CA GLY A 697 -15.06 -17.21 -24.91
C GLY A 697 -15.89 -16.56 -26.01
N GLY A 698 -15.75 -15.24 -26.19
CA GLY A 698 -16.47 -14.48 -27.21
C GLY A 698 -16.08 -14.82 -28.65
N THR A 699 -14.96 -15.49 -28.87
CA THR A 699 -14.59 -16.06 -30.18
C THR A 699 -15.06 -17.51 -30.30
N CYS A 700 -14.83 -18.34 -29.28
CA CYS A 700 -15.09 -19.78 -29.36
C CYS A 700 -16.59 -20.15 -29.30
N PHE A 701 -17.36 -19.57 -28.38
CA PHE A 701 -18.77 -19.94 -28.19
C PHE A 701 -19.65 -19.66 -29.41
N PRO A 702 -19.63 -18.47 -30.05
CA PRO A 702 -20.44 -18.21 -31.24
C PRO A 702 -20.13 -19.19 -32.38
N ILE A 703 -18.85 -19.47 -32.62
CA ILE A 703 -18.41 -20.41 -33.68
C ILE A 703 -18.87 -21.83 -33.36
N ALA A 704 -18.68 -22.27 -32.10
CA ALA A 704 -19.10 -23.59 -31.65
C ALA A 704 -20.62 -23.76 -31.81
N VAL A 705 -21.42 -22.79 -31.36
CA VAL A 705 -22.88 -22.83 -31.46
C VAL A 705 -23.33 -22.84 -32.92
N LYS A 706 -22.81 -21.93 -33.77
CA LYS A 706 -23.18 -21.87 -35.21
C LYS A 706 -22.98 -23.22 -35.89
N ASN A 707 -21.82 -23.83 -35.70
CA ASN A 707 -21.47 -25.10 -36.34
C ASN A 707 -22.23 -26.30 -35.74
N LEU A 708 -22.36 -26.36 -34.41
CA LEU A 708 -23.06 -27.46 -33.74
C LEU A 708 -24.56 -27.47 -34.06
N VAL A 709 -25.21 -26.29 -34.16
CA VAL A 709 -26.63 -26.21 -34.56
C VAL A 709 -26.84 -26.88 -35.92
N GLY A 710 -25.94 -26.67 -36.88
CA GLY A 710 -26.02 -27.31 -38.20
C GLY A 710 -25.78 -28.83 -38.19
N GLN A 711 -24.95 -29.34 -37.28
CA GLN A 711 -24.55 -30.75 -37.26
C GLN A 711 -25.43 -31.65 -36.38
N VAL A 712 -25.76 -31.20 -35.17
CA VAL A 712 -26.45 -32.02 -34.15
C VAL A 712 -27.82 -31.45 -33.75
N GLY A 713 -28.19 -30.28 -34.27
CA GLY A 713 -29.43 -29.60 -33.97
C GLY A 713 -29.41 -28.84 -32.64
N PHE A 714 -30.28 -27.83 -32.53
CA PHE A 714 -30.27 -26.86 -31.42
C PHE A 714 -30.33 -27.48 -30.02
N LYS A 715 -31.19 -28.49 -29.80
CA LYS A 715 -31.34 -29.11 -28.48
C LYS A 715 -30.03 -29.73 -27.98
N TRP A 716 -29.36 -30.50 -28.83
CA TRP A 716 -28.08 -31.13 -28.47
C TRP A 716 -26.95 -30.11 -28.39
N THR A 717 -26.95 -29.08 -29.24
CA THR A 717 -26.01 -27.95 -29.11
C THR A 717 -26.07 -27.32 -27.73
N MET A 718 -27.27 -27.01 -27.23
CA MET A 718 -27.45 -26.41 -25.90
C MET A 718 -27.01 -27.33 -24.75
N ARG A 719 -27.22 -28.65 -24.89
CA ARG A 719 -26.70 -29.63 -23.92
C ARG A 719 -25.18 -29.71 -23.92
N ILE A 720 -24.55 -29.69 -25.10
CA ILE A 720 -23.08 -29.65 -25.23
C ILE A 720 -22.53 -28.38 -24.59
N VAL A 721 -23.14 -27.21 -24.84
CA VAL A 721 -22.81 -25.95 -24.17
C VAL A 721 -22.95 -26.10 -22.65
N GLY A 722 -24.03 -26.71 -22.15
CA GLY A 722 -24.21 -26.98 -20.72
C GLY A 722 -23.10 -27.85 -20.11
N PHE A 723 -22.59 -28.85 -20.84
CA PHE A 723 -21.44 -29.65 -20.39
C PHE A 723 -20.12 -28.85 -20.40
N ILE A 724 -19.90 -28.00 -21.39
CA ILE A 724 -18.74 -27.10 -21.44
C ILE A 724 -18.79 -26.14 -20.25
N GLU A 725 -19.92 -25.48 -20.03
CA GLU A 725 -20.16 -24.59 -18.89
C GLU A 725 -19.92 -25.30 -17.55
N LEU A 726 -20.40 -26.54 -17.40
CA LEU A 726 -20.19 -27.33 -16.19
C LEU A 726 -18.70 -27.50 -15.87
N VAL A 727 -17.87 -27.83 -16.86
CA VAL A 727 -16.42 -28.02 -16.67
C VAL A 727 -15.74 -26.69 -16.31
N LEU A 728 -16.01 -25.64 -17.08
CA LEU A 728 -15.38 -24.33 -16.88
C LEU A 728 -15.76 -23.72 -15.52
N LEU A 729 -17.04 -23.73 -15.18
CA LEU A 729 -17.54 -23.15 -13.93
C LEU A 729 -17.14 -23.99 -12.71
N SER A 730 -17.05 -25.32 -12.82
CA SER A 730 -16.52 -26.17 -11.75
C SER A 730 -15.05 -25.84 -11.45
N PHE A 731 -14.24 -25.63 -12.50
CA PHE A 731 -12.85 -25.19 -12.33
C PHE A 731 -12.76 -23.82 -11.64
N MET A 732 -13.59 -22.86 -12.03
CA MET A 732 -13.67 -21.55 -11.38
C MET A 732 -14.02 -21.69 -9.89
N VAL A 733 -15.07 -22.46 -9.56
CA VAL A 733 -15.51 -22.66 -8.16
C VAL A 733 -14.40 -23.34 -7.33
N ALA A 734 -13.63 -24.26 -7.89
CA ALA A 734 -12.53 -24.92 -7.19
C ALA A 734 -11.36 -23.96 -6.91
N THR A 735 -10.97 -23.15 -7.90
CA THR A 735 -9.71 -22.39 -7.88
C THR A 735 -9.83 -20.99 -7.27
N VAL A 736 -10.94 -20.28 -7.47
CA VAL A 736 -11.12 -18.91 -6.99
C VAL A 736 -11.24 -18.86 -5.47
N GLN A 737 -10.36 -18.12 -4.79
CA GLN A 737 -10.37 -17.97 -3.34
C GLN A 737 -10.04 -16.53 -2.94
N ARG A 738 -10.77 -16.03 -1.94
CA ARG A 738 -10.48 -14.76 -1.27
C ARG A 738 -9.36 -14.94 -0.25
N ARG A 739 -8.39 -14.01 -0.23
CA ARG A 739 -7.26 -14.06 0.71
C ARG A 739 -7.56 -13.44 2.09
N LEU A 740 -8.18 -12.26 2.11
CA LEU A 740 -8.44 -11.52 3.35
C LEU A 740 -9.58 -12.15 4.16
N PRO A 741 -9.61 -12.00 5.51
CA PRO A 741 -10.68 -12.51 6.37
C PRO A 741 -11.98 -11.70 6.26
N PRO A 742 -13.15 -12.26 6.66
CA PRO A 742 -14.45 -11.60 6.54
C PRO A 742 -14.54 -10.43 7.53
N ARG A 743 -15.14 -9.30 7.13
CA ARG A 743 -15.46 -8.24 8.10
C ARG A 743 -16.65 -8.68 8.95
N LYS A 744 -16.48 -8.77 10.28
CA LYS A 744 -17.61 -8.82 11.23
C LYS A 744 -18.26 -7.44 11.27
N HIS A 745 -19.38 -7.27 10.55
CA HIS A 745 -20.35 -6.16 10.59
C HIS A 745 -19.83 -4.74 10.91
N SER A 746 -19.82 -3.82 9.93
CA SER A 746 -19.93 -2.35 10.20
C SER A 746 -19.99 -1.52 8.89
N GLY A 747 -21.19 -1.32 8.33
CA GLY A 747 -21.43 -0.33 7.27
C GLY A 747 -22.68 -0.63 6.44
N PRO A 748 -23.38 0.38 5.89
CA PRO A 748 -24.59 0.18 5.09
C PRO A 748 -24.31 -0.66 3.83
N PHE A 749 -25.34 -1.33 3.30
CA PHE A 749 -25.25 -2.03 2.00
C PHE A 749 -24.93 -1.08 0.85
N PHE A 750 -25.27 0.19 1.02
CA PHE A 750 -25.01 1.25 0.06
C PHE A 750 -24.24 2.36 0.76
N ASP A 751 -23.00 2.62 0.33
CA ASP A 751 -22.22 3.75 0.81
C ASP A 751 -21.82 4.66 -0.36
N PHE A 752 -22.61 5.71 -0.57
CA PHE A 752 -22.38 6.69 -1.62
C PHE A 752 -21.27 7.70 -1.26
N THR A 753 -20.58 7.54 -0.13
CA THR A 753 -19.50 8.44 0.29
C THR A 753 -18.36 8.47 -0.71
N ALA A 754 -18.11 7.36 -1.44
CA ALA A 754 -17.13 7.32 -2.53
C ALA A 754 -17.39 8.38 -3.62
N PHE A 755 -18.66 8.71 -3.91
CA PHE A 755 -19.02 9.75 -4.89
C PHE A 755 -18.71 11.18 -4.42
N LYS A 756 -18.41 11.40 -3.14
CA LYS A 756 -17.93 12.70 -2.67
C LYS A 756 -16.49 12.97 -3.13
N GLN A 757 -15.74 11.93 -3.48
CA GLN A 757 -14.41 12.09 -4.05
C GLN A 757 -14.53 12.44 -5.55
N LEU A 758 -14.03 13.62 -5.90
CA LEU A 758 -14.09 14.12 -7.29
C LEU A 758 -13.51 13.13 -8.33
N PRO A 759 -12.35 12.48 -8.11
CA PRO A 759 -11.81 11.52 -9.07
C PRO A 759 -12.74 10.33 -9.31
N TYR A 760 -13.35 9.79 -8.26
CA TYR A 760 -14.25 8.65 -8.37
C TYR A 760 -15.55 9.02 -9.12
N SER A 761 -16.11 10.19 -8.85
CA SER A 761 -17.29 10.67 -9.59
C SER A 761 -17.01 10.93 -11.06
N LEU A 762 -15.89 11.59 -11.38
CA LEU A 762 -15.46 11.78 -12.78
C LEU A 762 -15.23 10.45 -13.49
N TYR A 763 -14.67 9.46 -12.77
CA TYR A 763 -14.43 8.13 -13.32
C TYR A 763 -15.74 7.42 -13.69
N ASN A 764 -16.73 7.45 -12.81
CA ASN A 764 -18.02 6.83 -13.07
C ASN A 764 -18.74 7.50 -14.26
N VAL A 765 -18.70 8.84 -14.37
CA VAL A 765 -19.21 9.55 -15.56
C VAL A 765 -18.47 9.13 -16.83
N ALA A 766 -17.14 8.99 -16.75
CA ALA A 766 -16.32 8.56 -17.88
C ALA A 766 -16.72 7.14 -18.34
N THR A 767 -16.79 6.18 -17.41
CA THR A 767 -17.16 4.80 -17.72
C THR A 767 -18.58 4.69 -18.26
N PHE A 768 -19.53 5.46 -17.73
CA PHE A 768 -20.89 5.55 -18.25
C PHE A 768 -20.90 5.96 -19.72
N LEU A 769 -20.21 7.06 -20.07
CA LEU A 769 -20.14 7.58 -21.44
C LEU A 769 -19.42 6.64 -22.41
N VAL A 770 -18.32 6.01 -21.99
CA VAL A 770 -17.63 5.02 -22.83
C VAL A 770 -18.54 3.82 -23.10
N PHE A 771 -19.16 3.24 -22.07
CA PHE A 771 -20.05 2.09 -22.23
C PHE A 771 -21.32 2.40 -23.03
N LEU A 772 -21.74 3.66 -23.08
CA LEU A 772 -22.87 4.11 -23.89
C LEU A 772 -22.62 3.89 -25.40
N GLY A 773 -21.36 3.96 -25.86
CA GLY A 773 -21.01 3.82 -27.28
C GLY A 773 -20.12 2.61 -27.64
N ILE A 774 -19.39 2.03 -26.69
CA ILE A 774 -18.35 1.01 -26.99
C ILE A 774 -18.91 -0.35 -27.44
N TYR A 775 -20.19 -0.63 -27.26
CA TYR A 775 -20.82 -1.84 -27.80
C TYR A 775 -21.46 -1.63 -29.17
N THR A 776 -21.60 -0.38 -29.63
CA THR A 776 -22.31 -0.07 -30.87
C THR A 776 -21.67 -0.73 -32.09
N VAL A 777 -20.35 -0.65 -32.24
CA VAL A 777 -19.67 -1.28 -33.38
C VAL A 777 -19.83 -2.79 -33.31
N LEU A 778 -19.54 -3.43 -32.17
CA LEU A 778 -19.68 -4.89 -32.03
C LEU A 778 -21.10 -5.40 -32.27
N THR A 779 -22.12 -4.58 -31.98
CA THR A 779 -23.53 -4.97 -32.13
C THR A 779 -24.02 -4.87 -33.58
N TYR A 780 -23.46 -3.97 -34.38
CA TYR A 780 -23.99 -3.67 -35.72
C TYR A 780 -23.00 -3.93 -36.86
N ILE A 781 -21.74 -4.30 -36.58
CA ILE A 781 -20.67 -4.48 -37.58
C ILE A 781 -20.99 -5.52 -38.65
N ASP A 782 -21.63 -6.61 -38.27
CA ASP A 782 -22.13 -7.66 -39.15
C ASP A 782 -23.29 -7.17 -40.02
N VAL A 783 -24.31 -6.54 -39.42
CA VAL A 783 -25.48 -6.02 -40.14
C VAL A 783 -25.08 -4.95 -41.15
N SER A 784 -24.19 -4.01 -40.78
CA SER A 784 -23.71 -3.00 -41.72
C SER A 784 -22.87 -3.58 -42.86
N ALA A 785 -22.12 -4.65 -42.60
CA ALA A 785 -21.34 -5.33 -43.62
C ALA A 785 -22.27 -5.98 -44.66
N VAL A 786 -23.33 -6.65 -44.20
CA VAL A 786 -24.37 -7.22 -45.08
C VAL A 786 -25.09 -6.12 -45.86
N ASP A 787 -25.47 -5.02 -45.22
CA ASP A 787 -26.09 -3.86 -45.89
C ASP A 787 -25.17 -3.24 -46.98
N SER A 788 -23.86 -3.39 -46.83
CA SER A 788 -22.86 -2.96 -47.82
C SER A 788 -22.57 -4.02 -48.90
N GLY A 789 -23.31 -5.14 -48.91
CA GLY A 789 -23.19 -6.21 -49.90
C GLY A 789 -22.08 -7.24 -49.60
N ILE A 790 -21.58 -7.32 -48.36
CA ILE A 790 -20.64 -8.37 -47.95
C ILE A 790 -21.43 -9.65 -47.64
N ASP A 791 -20.83 -10.78 -48.01
CA ASP A 791 -21.37 -12.11 -47.76
C ASP A 791 -21.70 -12.35 -46.27
N GLU A 792 -22.89 -12.87 -45.99
CA GLU A 792 -23.41 -13.08 -44.64
C GLU A 792 -22.54 -14.04 -43.81
N ASP A 793 -21.98 -15.06 -44.47
CA ASP A 793 -21.08 -16.02 -43.80
C ASP A 793 -19.78 -15.36 -43.36
N TYR A 794 -19.25 -14.42 -44.14
CA TYR A 794 -18.09 -13.62 -43.73
C TYR A 794 -18.43 -12.58 -42.66
N ALA A 795 -19.54 -11.84 -42.84
CA ALA A 795 -19.94 -10.77 -41.94
C ALA A 795 -20.08 -11.25 -40.49
N PHE A 796 -20.58 -12.47 -40.30
CA PHE A 796 -20.64 -13.14 -39.00
C PHE A 796 -19.27 -13.21 -38.28
N TYR A 797 -18.19 -13.48 -39.00
CA TYR A 797 -16.85 -13.62 -38.41
C TYR A 797 -16.24 -12.29 -37.96
N LEU A 798 -16.77 -11.13 -38.37
CA LEU A 798 -16.23 -9.82 -37.98
C LEU A 798 -16.24 -9.63 -36.45
N VAL A 799 -17.30 -10.08 -35.77
CA VAL A 799 -17.39 -10.04 -34.31
C VAL A 799 -16.37 -10.99 -33.67
N ALA A 800 -16.22 -12.20 -34.23
CA ALA A 800 -15.24 -13.17 -33.76
C ALA A 800 -13.79 -12.69 -33.94
N ILE A 801 -13.49 -12.00 -35.05
CA ILE A 801 -12.21 -11.36 -35.33
C ILE A 801 -11.95 -10.23 -34.32
N ALA A 802 -12.94 -9.37 -34.06
CA ALA A 802 -12.80 -8.31 -33.07
C ALA A 802 -12.52 -8.88 -31.66
N ASN A 803 -13.22 -9.93 -31.25
CA ASN A 803 -12.98 -10.61 -29.97
C ASN A 803 -11.60 -11.28 -29.92
N ALA A 804 -11.14 -11.90 -31.02
CA ALA A 804 -9.81 -12.50 -31.10
C ALA A 804 -8.71 -11.45 -30.93
N CYS A 805 -8.80 -10.33 -31.65
CA CYS A 805 -7.88 -9.21 -31.53
C CYS A 805 -7.94 -8.54 -30.14
N SER A 806 -9.11 -8.53 -29.50
CA SER A 806 -9.27 -8.05 -28.12
C SER A 806 -8.40 -8.80 -27.12
N THR A 807 -8.07 -10.07 -27.37
CA THR A 807 -7.11 -10.83 -26.55
C THR A 807 -5.74 -10.15 -26.48
N VAL A 808 -5.22 -9.68 -27.63
CA VAL A 808 -3.95 -8.96 -27.71
C VAL A 808 -4.05 -7.60 -27.01
N GLY A 809 -5.16 -6.91 -27.20
CA GLY A 809 -5.47 -5.67 -26.49
C GLY A 809 -5.41 -5.83 -24.97
N ARG A 810 -6.09 -6.83 -24.42
CA ARG A 810 -6.19 -7.07 -22.97
C ARG A 810 -4.86 -7.42 -22.30
N LEU A 811 -3.93 -8.04 -23.03
CA LEU A 811 -2.57 -8.32 -22.54
C LEU A 811 -1.66 -7.10 -22.65
N SER A 812 -1.77 -6.34 -23.74
CA SER A 812 -0.94 -5.14 -24.00
C SER A 812 -1.35 -3.93 -23.18
N GLY A 813 -2.61 -3.86 -22.72
CA GLY A 813 -3.17 -2.73 -21.96
C GLY A 813 -2.40 -2.39 -20.69
N VAL A 814 -1.69 -3.34 -20.08
CA VAL A 814 -0.85 -3.12 -18.89
C VAL A 814 0.30 -2.13 -19.16
N TYR A 815 0.74 -2.01 -20.41
CA TYR A 815 1.92 -1.24 -20.81
C TYR A 815 1.57 0.02 -21.61
N LEU A 816 0.33 0.15 -22.09
CA LEU A 816 -0.12 1.23 -22.97
C LEU A 816 -0.87 2.31 -22.20
N ALA A 817 -0.99 3.51 -22.78
CA ALA A 817 -1.76 4.60 -22.19
C ALA A 817 -3.26 4.45 -22.49
N ASP A 818 -4.03 3.99 -21.52
CA ASP A 818 -5.43 3.52 -21.63
C ASP A 818 -6.36 4.48 -22.39
N HIS A 819 -6.26 5.78 -22.12
CA HIS A 819 -7.12 6.81 -22.70
C HIS A 819 -6.83 7.07 -24.18
N LEU A 820 -5.56 6.97 -24.61
CA LEU A 820 -5.19 7.14 -26.03
C LEU A 820 -5.67 5.95 -26.84
N VAL A 821 -5.55 4.74 -26.29
CA VAL A 821 -6.02 3.52 -26.95
C VAL A 821 -7.55 3.48 -27.01
N THR A 822 -8.24 3.90 -25.94
CA THR A 822 -9.70 4.01 -25.95
C THR A 822 -10.19 5.07 -26.95
N ALA A 823 -9.44 6.15 -27.15
CA ALA A 823 -9.75 7.16 -28.17
C ALA A 823 -9.67 6.58 -29.60
N VAL A 824 -8.77 5.61 -29.86
CA VAL A 824 -8.73 4.90 -31.14
C VAL A 824 -10.04 4.14 -31.39
N ALA A 825 -10.60 3.49 -30.37
CA ALA A 825 -11.92 2.86 -30.50
C ALA A 825 -13.00 3.89 -30.84
N GLY A 826 -12.99 5.06 -30.20
CA GLY A 826 -13.90 6.17 -30.52
C GLY A 826 -13.76 6.68 -31.95
N VAL A 827 -12.53 6.86 -32.44
CA VAL A 827 -12.24 7.26 -33.84
C VAL A 827 -12.77 6.21 -34.82
N LEU A 828 -12.49 4.93 -34.57
CA LEU A 828 -12.98 3.84 -35.42
C LEU A 828 -14.51 3.74 -35.44
N THR A 829 -15.19 4.08 -34.35
CA THR A 829 -16.66 4.18 -34.34
C THR A 829 -17.19 5.26 -35.29
N TYR A 830 -16.47 6.36 -35.49
CA TYR A 830 -16.84 7.35 -36.52
C TYR A 830 -16.56 6.86 -37.93
N VAL A 831 -15.50 6.08 -38.12
CA VAL A 831 -15.03 5.62 -39.44
C VAL A 831 -15.82 4.43 -39.96
N TRP A 832 -16.25 3.54 -39.06
CA TRP A 832 -16.93 2.28 -39.40
C TRP A 832 -18.12 2.40 -40.35
N PRO A 833 -19.04 3.38 -40.23
CA PRO A 833 -20.15 3.54 -41.17
C PRO A 833 -19.75 3.84 -42.62
N PHE A 834 -18.49 4.17 -42.88
CA PHE A 834 -17.96 4.48 -44.22
C PHE A 834 -17.17 3.33 -44.83
N ALA A 835 -17.10 2.17 -44.16
CA ALA A 835 -16.49 0.97 -44.72
C ALA A 835 -17.43 0.33 -45.75
N HIS A 836 -16.89 -0.07 -46.90
CA HIS A 836 -17.67 -0.70 -47.99
C HIS A 836 -16.97 -1.93 -48.58
N SER A 837 -15.88 -2.40 -47.95
CA SER A 837 -15.10 -3.53 -48.45
C SER A 837 -14.77 -4.50 -47.34
N VAL A 838 -14.62 -5.77 -47.71
CA VAL A 838 -14.19 -6.86 -46.81
C VAL A 838 -12.93 -6.45 -46.02
N GLY A 839 -11.92 -5.92 -46.71
CA GLY A 839 -10.68 -5.44 -46.09
C GLY A 839 -10.91 -4.30 -45.10
N GLY A 840 -11.80 -3.35 -45.42
CA GLY A 840 -12.15 -2.22 -44.55
C GLY A 840 -12.80 -2.68 -43.25
N TYR A 841 -13.86 -3.49 -43.33
CA TYR A 841 -14.54 -4.03 -42.14
C TYR A 841 -13.61 -4.89 -41.28
N THR A 842 -12.74 -5.69 -41.92
CA THR A 842 -11.78 -6.54 -41.21
C THR A 842 -10.74 -5.74 -40.45
N ALA A 843 -10.17 -4.70 -41.07
CA ALA A 843 -9.22 -3.80 -40.41
C ALA A 843 -9.87 -3.06 -39.23
N ILE A 844 -11.10 -2.59 -39.40
CA ILE A 844 -11.86 -1.93 -38.34
C ILE A 844 -12.13 -2.90 -37.20
N ALA A 845 -12.64 -4.10 -37.48
CA ALA A 845 -12.88 -5.13 -36.47
C ALA A 845 -11.61 -5.46 -35.66
N ALA A 846 -10.47 -5.64 -36.34
CA ALA A 846 -9.21 -5.98 -35.69
C ALA A 846 -8.70 -4.86 -34.77
N ILE A 847 -8.60 -3.62 -35.28
CA ILE A 847 -8.05 -2.49 -34.52
C ILE A 847 -9.02 -2.08 -33.40
N TYR A 848 -10.34 -2.10 -33.67
CA TYR A 848 -11.37 -1.83 -32.68
C TYR A 848 -11.36 -2.88 -31.56
N GLY A 849 -11.22 -4.16 -31.92
CA GLY A 849 -11.08 -5.26 -30.98
C GLY A 849 -9.91 -5.06 -30.03
N CYS A 850 -8.72 -4.77 -30.56
CA CYS A 850 -7.54 -4.43 -29.76
C CYS A 850 -7.81 -3.23 -28.82
N ALA A 851 -8.36 -2.14 -29.35
CA ALA A 851 -8.56 -0.91 -28.60
C ALA A 851 -9.60 -1.04 -27.47
N SER A 852 -10.75 -1.65 -27.77
CA SER A 852 -11.80 -1.94 -26.79
C SER A 852 -11.34 -2.97 -25.74
N GLY A 853 -10.48 -3.90 -26.11
CA GLY A 853 -9.86 -4.86 -25.19
C GLY A 853 -8.99 -4.21 -24.11
N VAL A 854 -8.19 -3.22 -24.48
CA VAL A 854 -7.38 -2.43 -23.52
C VAL A 854 -8.29 -1.77 -22.48
N TYR A 855 -9.35 -1.09 -22.92
CA TYR A 855 -10.30 -0.45 -22.01
C TYR A 855 -10.96 -1.45 -21.05
N ALA A 856 -11.47 -2.58 -21.57
CA ALA A 856 -12.15 -3.59 -20.77
C ALA A 856 -11.26 -4.21 -19.69
N SER A 857 -9.97 -4.43 -19.98
CA SER A 857 -9.02 -5.02 -19.03
C SER A 857 -8.68 -4.12 -17.84
N LEU A 858 -8.75 -2.79 -18.02
CA LEU A 858 -8.30 -1.81 -17.03
C LEU A 858 -9.45 -1.16 -16.28
N LEU A 859 -10.69 -1.40 -16.69
CA LEU A 859 -11.91 -0.92 -16.05
C LEU A 859 -11.93 -1.10 -14.51
N PRO A 860 -11.52 -2.23 -13.89
CA PRO A 860 -11.57 -2.32 -12.44
C PRO A 860 -10.40 -1.61 -11.72
N ALA A 861 -9.27 -1.36 -12.40
CA ALA A 861 -8.05 -0.92 -11.73
C ALA A 861 -8.14 0.48 -11.08
N PRO A 862 -8.66 1.53 -11.74
CA PRO A 862 -8.82 2.85 -11.13
C PRO A 862 -9.74 2.83 -9.91
N ALA A 863 -10.89 2.15 -9.99
CA ALA A 863 -11.84 2.04 -8.88
C ALA A 863 -11.24 1.30 -7.66
N VAL A 864 -10.38 0.30 -7.90
CA VAL A 864 -9.62 -0.38 -6.82
C VAL A 864 -8.64 0.59 -6.17
N ARG A 865 -7.90 1.41 -6.96
CA ARG A 865 -6.85 2.31 -6.45
C ARG A 865 -7.36 3.58 -5.76
N MET A 866 -8.60 3.98 -6.01
CA MET A 866 -9.20 5.20 -5.44
C MET A 866 -9.68 5.07 -3.99
N GLY A 867 -9.45 3.94 -3.31
CA GLY A 867 -9.83 3.80 -1.91
C GLY A 867 -9.14 2.61 -1.22
N GLU A 868 -9.52 2.37 0.03
CA GLU A 868 -8.90 1.32 0.85
C GLU A 868 -9.15 -0.09 0.32
N THR A 869 -8.24 -1.02 0.64
CA THR A 869 -8.23 -2.40 0.10
C THR A 869 -9.40 -3.25 0.61
N HIS A 870 -10.08 -2.81 1.67
CA HIS A 870 -11.12 -3.58 2.35
C HIS A 870 -12.53 -3.33 1.79
N ASP A 871 -12.78 -2.19 1.13
CA ASP A 871 -14.06 -1.82 0.50
C ASP A 871 -13.97 -1.90 -1.04
N ILE A 872 -13.13 -2.81 -1.55
CA ILE A 872 -12.94 -3.00 -2.99
C ILE A 872 -14.24 -3.49 -3.63
N GLY A 873 -14.93 -4.44 -3.01
CA GLY A 873 -16.16 -5.03 -3.54
C GLY A 873 -17.25 -3.97 -3.70
N LEU A 874 -17.53 -3.19 -2.66
CA LEU A 874 -18.56 -2.15 -2.68
C LEU A 874 -18.28 -1.06 -3.74
N ARG A 875 -17.05 -0.56 -3.84
CA ARG A 875 -16.67 0.44 -4.87
C ARG A 875 -16.84 -0.10 -6.29
N LEU A 876 -16.27 -1.28 -6.55
CA LEU A 876 -16.43 -1.93 -7.86
C LEU A 876 -17.91 -2.17 -8.17
N GLY A 877 -18.67 -2.62 -7.18
CA GLY A 877 -20.10 -2.87 -7.31
C GLY A 877 -20.92 -1.65 -7.71
N MET A 878 -20.67 -0.50 -7.06
CA MET A 878 -21.29 0.78 -7.42
C MET A 878 -20.97 1.19 -8.87
N SER A 879 -19.70 1.09 -9.28
CA SER A 879 -19.30 1.41 -10.66
C SER A 879 -19.93 0.48 -11.70
N MET A 880 -19.95 -0.83 -11.45
CA MET A 880 -20.59 -1.79 -12.36
C MET A 880 -22.09 -1.53 -12.51
N THR A 881 -22.77 -1.12 -11.43
CA THR A 881 -24.21 -0.81 -11.48
C THR A 881 -24.50 0.41 -12.36
N ILE A 882 -23.62 1.41 -12.36
CA ILE A 882 -23.74 2.57 -13.28
C ILE A 882 -23.50 2.13 -14.73
N ILE A 883 -22.50 1.27 -14.95
CA ILE A 883 -22.19 0.70 -16.27
C ILE A 883 -23.35 -0.14 -16.81
N ALA A 884 -24.08 -0.85 -15.95
CA ALA A 884 -25.26 -1.62 -16.32
C ALA A 884 -26.31 -0.74 -17.02
N ILE A 885 -26.50 0.50 -16.53
CA ILE A 885 -27.47 1.44 -17.09
C ILE A 885 -27.05 1.86 -18.50
N SER A 886 -25.77 2.23 -18.72
CA SER A 886 -25.30 2.63 -20.04
C SER A 886 -25.28 1.46 -21.02
N ALA A 887 -24.90 0.26 -20.58
CA ALA A 887 -24.95 -0.97 -21.39
C ALA A 887 -26.39 -1.32 -21.82
N LEU A 888 -27.39 -1.06 -20.96
CA LEU A 888 -28.80 -1.26 -21.28
C LEU A 888 -29.30 -0.27 -22.34
N ILE A 889 -28.95 1.01 -22.24
CA ILE A 889 -29.56 2.06 -23.10
C ILE A 889 -28.77 2.35 -24.39
N GLY A 890 -27.46 2.07 -24.43
CA GLY A 890 -26.57 2.43 -25.54
C GLY A 890 -26.94 1.80 -26.90
N PRO A 891 -27.00 0.46 -27.00
CA PRO A 891 -27.36 -0.22 -28.25
C PRO A 891 -28.78 0.12 -28.78
N PRO A 892 -29.82 0.27 -27.93
CA PRO A 892 -31.15 0.71 -28.36
C PRO A 892 -31.16 2.14 -28.90
N ILE A 893 -30.45 3.08 -28.27
CA ILE A 893 -30.32 4.44 -28.81
C ILE A 893 -29.66 4.38 -30.19
N SER A 894 -28.59 3.59 -30.33
CA SER A 894 -27.90 3.37 -31.61
C SER A 894 -28.84 2.80 -32.69
N GLY A 895 -29.70 1.86 -32.31
CA GLY A 895 -30.70 1.24 -33.20
C GLY A 895 -31.84 2.20 -33.57
N ALA A 896 -32.33 3.00 -32.61
CA ALA A 896 -33.36 4.01 -32.86
C ALA A 896 -32.85 5.11 -33.81
N ILE A 897 -31.59 5.53 -33.67
CA ILE A 897 -30.95 6.47 -34.60
C ILE A 897 -30.84 5.85 -35.99
N ASN A 898 -30.42 4.58 -36.08
CA ASN A 898 -30.33 3.88 -37.37
C ASN A 898 -31.70 3.80 -38.05
N ALA A 899 -32.73 3.36 -37.31
CA ALA A 899 -34.09 3.26 -37.83
C ALA A 899 -34.67 4.61 -38.29
N ALA A 900 -34.36 5.70 -37.58
CA ALA A 900 -34.84 7.04 -37.93
C ALA A 900 -34.09 7.67 -39.12
N THR A 901 -32.82 7.31 -39.33
CA THR A 901 -31.96 7.94 -40.34
C THR A 901 -31.69 7.08 -41.57
N GLY A 902 -32.04 5.79 -41.53
CA GLY A 902 -31.86 4.86 -42.64
C GLY A 902 -30.41 4.48 -42.91
N GLY A 903 -29.51 4.63 -41.92
CA GLY A 903 -28.11 4.23 -42.06
C GLY A 903 -27.24 4.53 -40.84
N PHE A 904 -26.08 3.87 -40.79
CA PHE A 904 -25.21 3.86 -39.60
C PHE A 904 -24.39 5.15 -39.37
N LYS A 905 -24.42 6.13 -40.29
CA LYS A 905 -23.61 7.35 -40.19
C LYS A 905 -23.87 8.12 -38.89
N TYR A 906 -25.14 8.41 -38.59
CA TYR A 906 -25.50 9.14 -37.37
C TYR A 906 -25.32 8.29 -36.11
N THR A 907 -25.49 6.98 -36.23
CA THR A 907 -25.19 6.02 -35.16
C THR A 907 -23.71 6.05 -34.78
N GLY A 908 -22.80 6.06 -35.75
CA GLY A 908 -21.36 6.20 -35.54
C GLY A 908 -20.97 7.54 -34.92
N ILE A 909 -21.61 8.65 -35.33
CA ILE A 909 -21.39 9.98 -34.73
C ILE A 909 -21.79 9.99 -33.25
N TYR A 910 -22.98 9.47 -32.93
CA TYR A 910 -23.46 9.38 -31.55
C TYR A 910 -22.54 8.53 -30.67
N ALA A 911 -22.23 7.31 -31.08
CA ALA A 911 -21.43 6.39 -30.27
C ALA A 911 -19.95 6.84 -30.19
N GLY A 912 -19.40 7.37 -31.30
CA GLY A 912 -18.05 7.93 -31.32
C GLY A 912 -17.92 9.17 -30.42
N THR A 913 -18.90 10.07 -30.42
CA THR A 913 -18.90 11.26 -29.54
C THR A 913 -18.99 10.85 -28.07
N ALA A 914 -19.83 9.88 -27.72
CA ALA A 914 -19.93 9.35 -26.37
C ALA A 914 -18.59 8.78 -25.87
N ILE A 915 -17.90 7.97 -26.68
CA ILE A 915 -16.60 7.39 -26.33
C ILE A 915 -15.53 8.49 -26.16
N ILE A 916 -15.45 9.46 -27.08
CA ILE A 916 -14.47 10.55 -27.00
C ILE A 916 -14.73 11.45 -25.79
N ALA A 917 -16.00 11.78 -25.51
CA ALA A 917 -16.37 12.51 -24.30
C ALA A 917 -15.98 11.73 -23.03
N GLY A 918 -16.23 10.42 -23.01
CA GLY A 918 -15.77 9.54 -21.95
C GLY A 918 -14.24 9.56 -21.77
N CYS A 919 -13.47 9.57 -22.87
CA CYS A 919 -12.02 9.71 -22.81
C CYS A 919 -11.58 11.05 -22.20
N CYS A 920 -12.26 12.15 -22.51
CA CYS A 920 -12.00 13.44 -21.86
C CYS A 920 -12.23 13.38 -20.34
N PHE A 921 -13.29 12.70 -19.90
CA PHE A 921 -13.55 12.47 -18.47
C PHE A 921 -12.55 11.49 -17.82
N LEU A 922 -12.02 10.49 -18.55
CA LEU A 922 -10.92 9.65 -18.07
C LEU A 922 -9.64 10.47 -17.85
N VAL A 923 -9.34 11.41 -18.75
CA VAL A 923 -8.23 12.36 -18.58
C VAL A 923 -8.49 13.29 -17.40
N ALA A 924 -9.71 13.83 -17.26
CA ALA A 924 -10.08 14.68 -16.12
C ALA A 924 -9.99 13.93 -14.79
N THR A 925 -10.42 12.67 -14.76
CA THR A 925 -10.27 11.76 -13.61
C THR A 925 -8.80 11.63 -13.22
N ARG A 926 -7.94 11.41 -14.22
CA ARG A 926 -6.48 11.31 -14.02
C ARG A 926 -5.89 12.59 -13.48
N VAL A 927 -6.27 13.74 -14.03
CA VAL A 927 -5.79 15.05 -13.55
C VAL A 927 -6.27 15.31 -12.13
N ALA A 928 -7.53 14.99 -11.81
CA ALA A 928 -8.09 15.16 -10.47
C ALA A 928 -7.45 14.24 -9.44
N PHE A 929 -7.09 13.00 -9.83
CA PHE A 929 -6.45 12.04 -8.93
C PHE A 929 -4.96 12.33 -8.71
N LEU A 930 -4.23 12.68 -9.77
CA LEU A 930 -2.77 12.87 -9.73
C LEU A 930 -2.32 14.32 -9.49
N GLY A 931 -3.24 15.29 -9.52
CA GLY A 931 -2.93 16.73 -9.47
C GLY A 931 -2.22 17.25 -10.72
N GLY A 932 -2.22 16.51 -11.84
CA GLY A 932 -1.56 16.90 -13.09
C GLY A 932 -1.70 15.89 -14.24
N PHE A 933 -1.21 16.24 -15.44
CA PHE A 933 -1.33 15.42 -16.66
C PHE A 933 -0.34 14.23 -16.76
N ARG A 934 0.70 14.18 -15.92
CA ARG A 934 1.76 13.15 -15.95
C ARG A 934 1.85 12.42 -14.60
N GLY A 935 1.97 11.09 -14.62
CA GLY A 935 2.06 10.21 -13.44
C GLY A 935 1.35 8.87 -13.69
N LYS A 936 1.73 7.77 -13.01
CA LYS A 936 1.02 6.48 -13.09
C LYS A 936 -0.11 6.47 -12.05
N PHE A 937 -1.29 6.00 -12.46
CA PHE A 937 -2.47 5.83 -11.60
C PHE A 937 -2.18 4.81 -10.49
#